data_AF-A0AAU7NVP4-F1
#
_entry.id   AF-A0AAU7NVP4-F1
#
_cell.length_a   1.000
_cell.length_b   1.000
_cell.length_c   1.000
_cell.angle_alpha   90.00
_cell.angle_beta   90.00
_cell.angle_gamma   90.00
#
_symmetry.space_group_name_H-M   'P 1'
#
loop_
_entity.id
_entity.type
_entity.pdbx_description
1 polymer ?
#
loop_
_entity_poly.entity_id
_entity_poly.type
_entity_poly.pdbx_seq_one_letter_code
_entity_poly.pdbx_strand_id
1 'polypeptide(L)'
;MSKILNLSMTRRKFLGVGVASSSVFLLGMSLPPFGRFFSDDQEDSDINAFIGIDEDGLVTFQNPFIEMGQGTYTSIPAIMAEELDIEMARLKVVQAPHGPEYRIMFNNTTRFTGGSLSVRSSYMTMRKAGATARAMLISAAAEQWGIAASDCTTEPGAVVHKASGNKLGYGQLAPLAAKLEPPAEAPLKDNSQFRLIGKPVKRTDSLAKATGSAEFGIDTQVDGMLHAAVKQAPVFGAKLNSVDKAAVLDMPGVVAVEEIPNGVAVIADHYWHAKKALEQLPTTFDPGDNAGFSSQAYREELQAALKHSGAAAENVGDVDQALAGAAKVIEAEYHAPFLAHATMEPMNCTALVEDDHCTVWAPNQGADLVANAAAKITGYDLDAIEVNTPFLGGGFGRRFIMDYVIQAVTLANKHRGKPIKVIWTREEDTQHDHYRPMAAASLRAGFDADGKPVALHITTAAEGPMGRLNPEWLKDPKVDDSIFEGTAHQPYAIPNKRADVVAVPVDPVPIGYWRSVANSQNGFFKESFIDEMAHAAGDDPVEFRRKLLTDQPRFKKVLDTAVAMAGWKSGTWQQNGRKHAMGVALHESFGSIVAQVAEVALDDGDIQVVRVHCAVDCGFAVNPAIVKMQMESGIAYGLSAALAEEITLEQGRVQQTNFDTYPILRPDQMPEVEVEIINSGEALGGIGEPGTPPIAPAVCNALFVLSGQRVRSLPLSQYSF
;
A
#
# COMPACT_ATOMS: atom_id res chain seq x y z
N MET A 1 -43.77 25.50 2.91
CA MET A 1 -43.46 26.75 3.66
C MET A 1 -43.48 26.46 5.15
N SER A 2 -42.30 26.27 5.74
CA SER A 2 -42.00 26.67 7.12
C SER A 2 -40.48 26.80 7.19
N LYS A 3 -40.00 27.98 7.55
CA LYS A 3 -38.61 28.42 7.46
C LYS A 3 -37.76 27.68 8.49
N ILE A 4 -36.68 27.02 8.04
CA ILE A 4 -35.63 26.52 8.91
C ILE A 4 -34.55 27.61 8.99
N LEU A 5 -34.28 28.07 10.21
CA LEU A 5 -33.19 28.97 10.54
C LEU A 5 -31.89 28.15 10.56
N ASN A 6 -30.98 28.45 9.63
CA ASN A 6 -29.62 27.95 9.65
C ASN A 6 -28.85 28.66 10.77
N LEU A 7 -28.36 27.89 11.74
CA LEU A 7 -27.33 28.31 12.67
C LEU A 7 -26.14 27.37 12.48
N SER A 8 -25.10 27.88 11.82
CA SER A 8 -23.76 27.30 11.79
C SER A 8 -23.22 27.18 13.22
N MET A 9 -22.67 26.03 13.60
CA MET A 9 -22.01 25.87 14.90
C MET A 9 -20.75 25.03 14.79
N THR A 10 -19.62 25.67 15.08
CA THR A 10 -18.26 25.12 15.19
C THR A 10 -18.06 24.39 16.53
N ARG A 11 -17.08 23.45 16.54
CA ARG A 11 -16.73 22.45 17.58
C ARG A 11 -16.53 22.93 19.04
N ARG A 12 -16.63 24.22 19.38
CA ARG A 12 -16.23 24.75 20.71
C ARG A 12 -17.36 25.10 21.70
N LYS A 13 -18.63 24.76 21.44
CA LYS A 13 -19.73 25.13 22.35
C LYS A 13 -20.82 24.08 22.61
N PHE A 14 -20.49 22.78 22.62
CA PHE A 14 -21.44 21.73 23.01
C PHE A 14 -21.12 21.11 24.38
N LEU A 15 -21.12 21.93 25.43
CA LEU A 15 -21.29 21.46 26.81
C LEU A 15 -22.45 22.25 27.43
N GLY A 16 -23.60 21.60 27.53
CA GLY A 16 -24.73 22.06 28.32
C GLY A 16 -25.99 22.37 27.51
N VAL A 17 -26.95 21.44 27.57
CA VAL A 17 -28.37 21.64 27.95
C VAL A 17 -29.15 20.42 27.42
N GLY A 18 -29.71 19.64 28.33
CA GLY A 18 -30.48 18.44 28.01
C GLY A 18 -31.94 18.72 27.63
N VAL A 19 -32.62 17.68 27.14
CA VAL A 19 -33.93 17.17 27.59
C VAL A 19 -34.27 15.94 26.73
N ALA A 20 -34.84 14.94 27.40
CA ALA A 20 -35.21 13.62 26.91
C ALA A 20 -36.29 13.62 25.80
N SER A 21 -36.18 12.69 24.85
CA SER A 21 -37.23 11.70 24.56
C SER A 21 -36.75 10.74 23.45
N SER A 22 -37.06 9.46 23.66
CA SER A 22 -36.90 8.35 22.74
C SER A 22 -37.44 8.64 21.33
N SER A 23 -36.65 8.37 20.28
CA SER A 23 -37.03 7.66 19.05
C SER A 23 -35.93 7.77 17.97
N VAL A 24 -35.74 6.65 17.27
CA VAL A 24 -34.89 6.45 16.10
C VAL A 24 -35.10 7.54 15.03
N PHE A 25 -34.01 8.10 14.50
CA PHE A 25 -33.98 8.67 13.14
C PHE A 25 -32.62 8.38 12.48
N LEU A 26 -32.68 7.58 11.41
CA LEU A 26 -31.61 7.36 10.45
C LEU A 26 -31.80 8.35 9.28
N LEU A 27 -30.83 9.24 9.06
CA LEU A 27 -30.29 9.65 7.75
C LEU A 27 -29.27 10.77 7.97
N GLY A 28 -28.03 10.50 7.55
CA GLY A 28 -26.83 11.30 7.83
C GLY A 28 -26.17 10.85 9.12
N MET A 29 -25.31 9.81 9.06
CA MET A 29 -24.63 9.23 10.22
C MET A 29 -23.69 10.24 10.89
N SER A 30 -24.23 11.13 11.70
CA SER A 30 -23.58 11.54 12.93
C SER A 30 -23.50 10.30 13.81
N LEU A 31 -22.28 9.81 14.01
CA LEU A 31 -21.99 8.89 15.10
C LEU A 31 -22.56 9.53 16.38
N PRO A 32 -23.24 8.77 17.28
CA PRO A 32 -23.61 9.29 18.59
C PRO A 32 -22.36 9.92 19.22
N PRO A 33 -22.50 11.02 20.00
CA PRO A 33 -21.36 11.79 20.46
C PRO A 33 -20.35 10.84 21.10
N PHE A 34 -19.20 10.70 20.45
CA PHE A 34 -18.03 10.07 21.03
C PHE A 34 -17.81 10.80 22.37
N GLY A 35 -17.93 10.08 23.47
CA GLY A 35 -17.52 10.60 24.75
C GLY A 35 -16.02 10.90 24.68
N ARG A 36 -15.67 12.16 24.36
CA ARG A 36 -14.34 12.69 24.60
C ARG A 36 -14.22 12.86 26.11
N PHE A 37 -13.45 11.99 26.74
CA PHE A 37 -13.15 12.04 28.16
C PHE A 37 -11.63 12.25 28.30
N PHE A 38 -11.25 13.26 29.11
CA PHE A 38 -9.91 13.74 29.51
C PHE A 38 -9.40 15.05 28.88
N SER A 39 -8.51 15.70 29.65
CA SER A 39 -7.88 17.01 29.47
C SER A 39 -6.46 16.87 28.92
N ASP A 40 -6.04 17.87 28.14
CA ASP A 40 -4.82 18.04 27.29
C ASP A 40 -3.40 17.71 27.83
N ASP A 41 -3.22 17.03 28.96
CA ASP A 41 -1.88 16.85 29.56
C ASP A 41 -1.48 15.36 29.71
N GLN A 42 -1.01 14.71 28.63
CA GLN A 42 0.06 13.70 28.65
C GLN A 42 0.54 13.25 27.25
N GLU A 43 1.84 12.97 27.11
CA GLU A 43 2.56 12.64 25.86
C GLU A 43 2.37 11.19 25.34
N ASP A 44 1.50 10.38 25.94
CA ASP A 44 1.14 9.07 25.40
C ASP A 44 -0.11 9.22 24.52
N SER A 45 -0.08 8.62 23.31
CA SER A 45 -1.23 8.63 22.40
C SER A 45 -2.51 8.21 23.14
N ASP A 46 -3.49 9.12 23.20
CA ASP A 46 -4.73 8.94 23.96
C ASP A 46 -5.38 7.58 23.63
N ILE A 47 -5.31 6.65 24.58
CA ILE A 47 -5.89 5.29 24.45
C ILE A 47 -7.40 5.37 24.12
N ASN A 48 -8.07 6.45 24.51
CA ASN A 48 -9.49 6.73 24.24
C ASN A 48 -9.80 7.11 22.79
N ALA A 49 -8.81 7.43 21.97
CA ALA A 49 -9.05 7.76 20.56
C ALA A 49 -9.54 6.54 19.77
N PHE A 50 -9.30 5.31 20.23
CA PHE A 50 -9.53 4.12 19.41
C PHE A 50 -10.78 3.31 19.78
N ILE A 51 -11.23 3.34 21.04
CA ILE A 51 -12.22 2.37 21.56
C ILE A 51 -13.40 3.09 22.18
N GLY A 52 -14.62 2.76 21.72
CA GLY A 52 -15.88 3.10 22.38
C GLY A 52 -16.67 1.85 22.72
N ILE A 53 -17.37 1.84 23.86
CA ILE A 53 -18.27 0.74 24.27
C ILE A 53 -19.62 1.35 24.61
N ASP A 54 -20.68 0.92 23.94
CA ASP A 54 -22.05 1.38 24.25
C ASP A 54 -22.69 0.59 25.40
N GLU A 55 -23.86 1.03 25.86
CA GLU A 55 -24.59 0.40 26.99
C GLU A 55 -25.04 -1.04 26.67
N ASP A 56 -25.16 -1.40 25.39
CA ASP A 56 -25.46 -2.77 24.92
C ASP A 56 -24.18 -3.65 24.86
N GLY A 57 -23.01 -3.04 25.04
CA GLY A 57 -21.71 -3.71 25.01
C GLY A 57 -21.15 -3.94 23.60
N LEU A 58 -21.67 -3.24 22.59
CA LEU A 58 -21.05 -3.17 21.27
C LEU A 58 -19.82 -2.28 21.35
N VAL A 59 -18.70 -2.80 20.85
CA VAL A 59 -17.43 -2.09 20.82
C VAL A 59 -17.26 -1.42 19.45
N THR A 60 -17.06 -0.12 19.42
CA THR A 60 -16.66 0.62 18.22
C THR A 60 -15.16 0.84 18.24
N PHE A 61 -14.48 0.45 17.17
CA PHE A 61 -13.04 0.69 16.98
C PHE A 61 -12.80 1.67 15.84
N GLN A 62 -12.12 2.78 16.13
CA GLN A 62 -11.69 3.77 15.14
C GLN A 62 -10.33 3.35 14.58
N ASN A 63 -10.33 2.76 13.40
CA ASN A 63 -9.11 2.26 12.78
C ASN A 63 -8.27 3.42 12.21
N PRO A 64 -7.02 3.62 12.68
CA PRO A 64 -6.16 4.70 12.18
C PRO A 64 -5.64 4.47 10.76
N PHE A 65 -5.75 3.26 10.23
CA PHE A 65 -5.28 2.89 8.89
C PHE A 65 -6.43 2.63 7.92
N ILE A 66 -6.15 2.81 6.64
CA ILE A 66 -7.14 2.68 5.57
C ILE A 66 -7.16 1.25 5.04
N GLU A 67 -8.34 0.72 4.74
CA GLU A 67 -8.51 -0.60 4.13
C GLU A 67 -8.54 -0.51 2.61
N MET A 68 -7.57 -1.15 1.95
CA MET A 68 -7.46 -1.21 0.49
C MET A 68 -7.35 -2.64 -0.05
N GLY A 69 -7.65 -3.66 0.76
CA GLY A 69 -7.55 -5.08 0.42
C GLY A 69 -6.62 -5.87 1.35
N GLN A 70 -5.73 -5.20 2.07
CA GLN A 70 -4.70 -5.81 2.92
C GLN A 70 -5.18 -6.23 4.32
N GLY A 71 -6.44 -5.96 4.69
CA GLY A 71 -7.05 -6.51 5.90
C GLY A 71 -6.73 -5.76 7.20
N THR A 72 -6.44 -4.45 7.12
CA THR A 72 -6.30 -3.60 8.30
C THR A 72 -7.60 -3.54 9.11
N TYR A 73 -8.78 -3.62 8.47
CA TYR A 73 -10.08 -3.65 9.15
C TYR A 73 -10.37 -4.95 9.90
N THR A 74 -9.47 -5.93 9.84
CA THR A 74 -9.61 -7.20 10.54
C THR A 74 -8.44 -7.45 11.49
N SER A 75 -7.20 -7.41 11.00
CA SER A 75 -6.02 -7.76 11.81
C SER A 75 -5.78 -6.79 12.95
N ILE A 76 -5.90 -5.48 12.72
CA ILE A 76 -5.64 -4.44 13.72
C ILE A 76 -6.72 -4.44 14.82
N PRO A 77 -8.02 -4.43 14.47
CA PRO A 77 -9.07 -4.57 15.48
C PRO A 77 -9.04 -5.92 16.20
N ALA A 78 -8.61 -7.02 15.55
CA ALA A 78 -8.44 -8.32 16.21
C ALA A 78 -7.35 -8.31 17.29
N ILE A 79 -6.26 -7.55 17.11
CA ILE A 79 -5.23 -7.36 18.13
C ILE A 79 -5.83 -6.68 19.37
N MET A 80 -6.58 -5.60 19.16
CA MET A 80 -7.26 -4.89 20.25
C MET A 80 -8.32 -5.78 20.92
N ALA A 81 -9.16 -6.46 20.13
CA ALA A 81 -10.23 -7.33 20.62
C ALA A 81 -9.71 -8.52 21.44
N GLU A 82 -8.54 -9.08 21.06
CA GLU A 82 -7.86 -10.11 21.83
C GLU A 82 -7.59 -9.60 23.25
N GLU A 83 -6.99 -8.42 23.37
CA GLU A 83 -6.66 -7.84 24.67
C GLU A 83 -7.89 -7.29 25.39
N LEU A 84 -8.90 -6.76 24.71
CA LEU A 84 -10.14 -6.36 25.37
C LEU A 84 -10.96 -7.57 25.87
N ASP A 85 -10.63 -8.77 25.39
CA ASP A 85 -11.34 -10.02 25.66
C ASP A 85 -12.79 -9.96 25.16
N ILE A 86 -12.95 -9.69 23.87
CA ILE A 86 -14.25 -9.71 23.17
C ILE A 86 -14.18 -10.58 21.91
N GLU A 87 -15.35 -10.93 21.39
CA GLU A 87 -15.46 -11.57 20.07
C GLU A 87 -15.50 -10.51 18.97
N MET A 88 -14.95 -10.85 17.79
CA MET A 88 -15.02 -9.97 16.61
C MET A 88 -16.45 -9.60 16.21
N ALA A 89 -17.44 -10.43 16.53
CA ALA A 89 -18.86 -10.15 16.26
C ALA A 89 -19.43 -9.00 17.10
N ARG A 90 -18.76 -8.63 18.20
CA ARG A 90 -19.13 -7.47 19.05
C ARG A 90 -18.36 -6.21 18.66
N LEU A 91 -17.72 -6.21 17.50
CA LEU A 91 -16.87 -5.12 17.05
C LEU A 91 -17.44 -4.45 15.79
N LYS A 92 -17.66 -3.14 15.89
CA LYS A 92 -17.92 -2.26 14.76
C LYS A 92 -16.65 -1.49 14.44
N VAL A 93 -16.07 -1.74 13.28
CA VAL A 93 -14.88 -1.01 12.82
C VAL A 93 -15.33 0.18 11.98
N VAL A 94 -14.84 1.37 12.32
CA VAL A 94 -15.06 2.60 11.55
C VAL A 94 -13.72 3.25 11.24
N GLN A 95 -13.67 4.06 10.19
CA GLN A 95 -12.47 4.80 9.84
C GLN A 95 -12.22 5.91 10.86
N ALA A 96 -10.99 6.01 11.37
CA ALA A 96 -10.62 7.13 12.21
C ALA A 96 -10.55 8.45 11.40
N PRO A 97 -11.06 9.57 11.95
CA PRO A 97 -10.92 10.89 11.33
C PRO A 97 -9.45 11.33 11.28
N HIS A 98 -9.19 12.48 10.64
CA HIS A 98 -7.88 13.15 10.73
C HIS A 98 -7.70 13.85 12.07
N GLY A 99 -6.45 13.92 12.51
CA GLY A 99 -6.09 14.48 13.81
C GLY A 99 -4.86 13.83 14.44
N PRO A 100 -4.17 14.56 15.35
CA PRO A 100 -2.99 14.08 16.04
C PRO A 100 -3.23 12.81 16.87
N GLU A 101 -4.45 12.59 17.35
CA GLU A 101 -4.82 11.48 18.25
C GLU A 101 -4.64 10.10 17.60
N TYR A 102 -4.63 10.04 16.27
CA TYR A 102 -4.49 8.79 15.50
C TYR A 102 -3.09 8.60 14.92
N ARG A 103 -2.15 9.50 15.21
CA ARG A 103 -0.76 9.41 14.78
C ARG A 103 -0.01 8.45 15.67
N ILE A 104 0.22 7.24 15.17
CA ILE A 104 0.82 6.13 15.93
C ILE A 104 2.06 5.56 15.24
N MET A 105 2.59 6.25 14.23
CA MET A 105 3.81 5.88 13.52
C MET A 105 4.93 6.88 13.82
N PHE A 106 6.18 6.40 13.77
CA PHE A 106 7.40 7.19 13.92
C PHE A 106 7.34 8.16 15.11
N ASN A 107 7.23 7.61 16.33
CA ASN A 107 7.08 8.38 17.57
C ASN A 107 5.83 9.28 17.58
N ASN A 108 4.69 8.72 17.20
CA ASN A 108 3.39 9.40 17.22
C ASN A 108 3.30 10.69 16.38
N THR A 109 4.10 10.78 15.30
CA THR A 109 4.16 11.98 14.45
C THR A 109 3.34 11.86 13.17
N THR A 110 2.98 10.64 12.74
CA THR A 110 2.24 10.43 11.50
C THR A 110 1.33 9.22 11.54
N ARG A 111 0.44 9.14 10.54
CA ARG A 111 -0.33 7.94 10.20
C ARG A 111 -0.56 7.89 8.69
N PHE A 112 -0.39 6.71 8.13
CA PHE A 112 -0.73 6.40 6.74
C PHE A 112 -0.73 4.90 6.54
N THR A 113 -1.23 4.45 5.39
CA THR A 113 -1.19 3.04 4.99
C THR A 113 -0.23 2.86 3.82
N GLY A 114 0.99 2.44 4.10
CA GLY A 114 2.08 2.27 3.13
C GLY A 114 3.35 1.69 3.80
N GLY A 115 4.36 1.34 2.99
CA GLY A 115 5.64 0.78 3.46
C GLY A 115 5.49 -0.48 4.31
N SER A 116 4.38 -1.20 4.13
CA SER A 116 3.93 -2.33 4.94
C SER A 116 4.00 -2.10 6.46
N LEU A 117 3.68 -0.88 6.92
CA LEU A 117 3.85 -0.47 8.33
C LEU A 117 2.67 -0.79 9.25
N SER A 118 1.43 -0.76 8.77
CA SER A 118 0.23 -0.65 9.63
C SER A 118 0.17 -1.62 10.81
N VAL A 119 0.41 -2.93 10.60
CA VAL A 119 0.40 -3.91 11.71
C VAL A 119 1.66 -3.79 12.57
N ARG A 120 2.85 -3.75 11.96
CA ARG A 120 4.12 -3.75 12.70
C ARG A 120 4.33 -2.48 13.54
N SER A 121 3.80 -1.34 13.11
CA SER A 121 3.84 -0.09 13.87
C SER A 121 2.78 0.00 14.96
N SER A 122 1.64 -0.69 14.82
CA SER A 122 0.52 -0.57 15.75
C SER A 122 0.31 -1.76 16.68
N TYR A 123 1.01 -2.88 16.47
CA TYR A 123 0.77 -4.12 17.22
C TYR A 123 0.76 -3.90 18.72
N MET A 124 1.81 -3.31 19.28
CA MET A 124 1.88 -3.06 20.72
C MET A 124 0.92 -1.97 21.20
N THR A 125 0.70 -0.93 20.38
CA THR A 125 -0.26 0.14 20.70
C THR A 125 -1.68 -0.43 20.84
N MET A 126 -2.11 -1.26 19.89
CA MET A 126 -3.44 -1.89 19.92
C MET A 126 -3.57 -2.91 21.05
N ARG A 127 -2.49 -3.64 21.36
CA ARG A 127 -2.50 -4.55 22.51
C ARG A 127 -2.67 -3.80 23.83
N LYS A 128 -1.89 -2.74 24.02
CA LYS A 128 -2.00 -1.87 25.20
C LYS A 128 -3.38 -1.24 25.30
N ALA A 129 -3.92 -0.72 24.21
CA ALA A 129 -5.26 -0.12 24.19
C ALA A 129 -6.34 -1.10 24.66
N GLY A 130 -6.36 -2.33 24.12
CA GLY A 130 -7.32 -3.35 24.54
C GLY A 130 -7.13 -3.78 26.00
N ALA A 131 -5.89 -3.94 26.46
CA ALA A 131 -5.59 -4.35 27.83
C ALA A 131 -5.95 -3.28 28.86
N THR A 132 -5.69 -2.01 28.55
CA THR A 132 -6.07 -0.87 29.39
C THR A 132 -7.58 -0.77 29.52
N ALA A 133 -8.32 -0.84 28.41
CA ALA A 133 -9.77 -0.85 28.44
C ALA A 133 -10.33 -2.03 29.27
N ARG A 134 -9.76 -3.23 29.11
CA ARG A 134 -10.10 -4.41 29.93
C ARG A 134 -9.84 -4.15 31.43
N ALA A 135 -8.71 -3.55 31.77
CA ALA A 135 -8.36 -3.25 33.16
C ALA A 135 -9.32 -2.21 33.78
N MET A 136 -9.71 -1.18 33.03
CA MET A 136 -10.71 -0.20 33.48
C MET A 136 -12.08 -0.83 33.74
N LEU A 137 -12.51 -1.77 32.88
CA LEU A 137 -13.76 -2.52 33.07
C LEU A 137 -13.69 -3.43 34.32
N ILE A 138 -12.54 -4.08 34.56
CA ILE A 138 -12.31 -4.87 35.78
C ILE A 138 -12.40 -3.99 37.03
N SER A 139 -11.77 -2.81 37.01
CA SER A 139 -11.83 -1.85 38.12
C SER A 139 -13.27 -1.38 38.40
N ALA A 140 -14.03 -1.06 37.35
CA ALA A 140 -15.43 -0.69 37.48
C ALA A 140 -16.28 -1.81 38.09
N ALA A 141 -16.08 -3.06 37.67
CA ALA A 141 -16.80 -4.21 38.24
C ALA A 141 -16.41 -4.44 39.70
N ALA A 142 -15.13 -4.31 40.04
CA ALA A 142 -14.62 -4.46 41.39
C ALA A 142 -15.19 -3.39 42.33
N GLU A 143 -15.26 -2.14 41.88
CA GLU A 143 -15.92 -1.04 42.60
C GLU A 143 -17.41 -1.33 42.81
N GLN A 144 -18.11 -1.76 41.77
CA GLN A 144 -19.53 -2.09 41.85
C GLN A 144 -19.83 -3.28 42.79
N TRP A 145 -18.95 -4.26 42.85
CA TRP A 145 -19.08 -5.42 43.76
C TRP A 145 -18.49 -5.18 45.16
N GLY A 146 -17.72 -4.10 45.37
CA GLY A 146 -17.01 -3.84 46.62
C GLY A 146 -15.93 -4.89 46.92
N ILE A 147 -15.22 -5.38 45.90
CA ILE A 147 -14.16 -6.40 46.02
C ILE A 147 -12.83 -5.91 45.43
N ALA A 148 -11.75 -6.67 45.57
CA ALA A 148 -10.48 -6.36 44.94
C ALA A 148 -10.51 -6.69 43.44
N ALA A 149 -9.89 -5.85 42.60
CA ALA A 149 -9.73 -6.12 41.17
C ALA A 149 -9.00 -7.45 40.89
N SER A 150 -8.11 -7.89 41.80
CA SER A 150 -7.44 -9.19 41.72
C SER A 150 -8.40 -10.38 41.83
N ASP A 151 -9.59 -10.19 42.38
CA ASP A 151 -10.63 -11.21 42.52
C ASP A 151 -11.54 -11.28 41.28
N CYS A 152 -11.32 -10.41 40.30
CA CYS A 152 -11.98 -10.42 39.00
C CYS A 152 -11.14 -11.15 37.93
N THR A 153 -11.83 -11.69 36.93
CA THR A 153 -11.27 -12.14 35.66
C THR A 153 -12.21 -11.72 34.53
N THR A 154 -11.90 -12.05 33.28
CA THR A 154 -12.76 -11.76 32.14
C THR A 154 -13.11 -13.03 31.38
N GLU A 155 -14.26 -12.96 30.72
CA GLU A 155 -14.62 -13.80 29.60
C GLU A 155 -15.14 -12.87 28.48
N PRO A 156 -15.39 -13.38 27.26
CA PRO A 156 -15.83 -12.55 26.14
C PRO A 156 -16.93 -11.52 26.47
N GLY A 157 -16.55 -10.24 26.54
CA GLY A 157 -17.48 -9.13 26.76
C GLY A 157 -18.07 -9.02 28.17
N ALA A 158 -17.49 -9.68 29.17
CA ALA A 158 -17.93 -9.60 30.56
C ALA A 158 -16.79 -9.73 31.57
N VAL A 159 -16.91 -9.01 32.69
CA VAL A 159 -16.08 -9.22 33.88
C VAL A 159 -16.75 -10.26 34.77
N VAL A 160 -15.96 -11.18 35.31
CA VAL A 160 -16.42 -12.31 36.14
C VAL A 160 -15.75 -12.25 37.52
N HIS A 161 -16.54 -12.33 38.58
CA HIS A 161 -16.02 -12.52 39.93
C HIS A 161 -15.59 -13.97 40.13
N LYS A 162 -14.30 -14.22 40.42
CA LYS A 162 -13.72 -15.57 40.49
C LYS A 162 -14.39 -16.48 41.52
N ALA A 163 -14.75 -15.94 42.69
CA ALA A 163 -15.26 -16.77 43.78
C ALA A 163 -16.75 -17.12 43.63
N SER A 164 -17.59 -16.17 43.17
CA SER A 164 -19.03 -16.41 43.04
C SER A 164 -19.50 -16.78 41.64
N GLY A 165 -18.70 -16.52 40.60
CA GLY A 165 -19.10 -16.67 39.20
C GLY A 165 -20.07 -15.59 38.69
N ASN A 166 -20.35 -14.55 39.50
CA ASN A 166 -21.18 -13.42 39.08
C ASN A 166 -20.54 -12.68 37.91
N LYS A 167 -21.37 -12.15 37.01
CA LYS A 167 -20.92 -11.50 35.78
C LYS A 167 -21.56 -10.13 35.60
N LEU A 168 -20.78 -9.18 35.10
CA LEU A 168 -21.25 -7.90 34.60
C LEU A 168 -20.77 -7.73 33.16
N GLY A 169 -21.71 -7.44 32.26
CA GLY A 169 -21.40 -7.21 30.85
C GLY A 169 -20.67 -5.87 30.66
N TYR A 170 -19.83 -5.77 29.63
CA TYR A 170 -19.05 -4.55 29.40
C TYR A 170 -19.92 -3.30 29.20
N GLY A 171 -21.09 -3.41 28.56
CA GLY A 171 -22.01 -2.28 28.42
C GLY A 171 -22.57 -1.76 29.75
N GLN A 172 -22.78 -2.65 30.73
CA GLN A 172 -23.20 -2.25 32.08
C GLN A 172 -22.09 -1.51 32.84
N LEU A 173 -20.84 -1.84 32.53
CA LEU A 173 -19.66 -1.31 33.20
C LEU A 173 -19.12 -0.04 32.54
N ALA A 174 -19.35 0.14 31.24
CA ALA A 174 -18.77 1.22 30.45
C ALA A 174 -19.04 2.64 31.04
N PRO A 175 -20.25 2.99 31.51
CA PRO A 175 -20.50 4.30 32.12
C PRO A 175 -19.72 4.56 33.42
N LEU A 176 -19.40 3.50 34.17
CA LEU A 176 -18.59 3.60 35.38
C LEU A 176 -17.10 3.61 35.04
N ALA A 177 -16.66 2.72 34.16
CA ALA A 177 -15.27 2.64 33.70
C ALA A 177 -14.80 3.97 33.09
N ALA A 178 -15.66 4.67 32.34
CA ALA A 178 -15.34 5.97 31.74
C ALA A 178 -15.05 7.10 32.76
N LYS A 179 -15.34 6.89 34.04
CA LYS A 179 -15.06 7.85 35.14
C LYS A 179 -13.80 7.51 35.92
N LEU A 180 -13.18 6.37 35.63
CA LEU A 180 -11.96 5.92 36.30
C LEU A 180 -10.74 6.44 35.54
N GLU A 181 -9.68 6.72 36.29
CA GLU A 181 -8.37 6.98 35.70
C GLU A 181 -7.81 5.68 35.10
N PRO A 182 -7.26 5.72 33.87
CA PRO A 182 -6.56 4.58 33.30
C PRO A 182 -5.41 4.13 34.22
N PRO A 183 -5.22 2.81 34.43
CA PRO A 183 -4.06 2.34 35.18
C PRO A 183 -2.77 2.67 34.41
N ALA A 184 -1.71 3.04 35.14
CA ALA A 184 -0.40 3.34 34.56
C ALA A 184 0.16 2.17 33.73
N GLU A 185 -0.11 0.93 34.16
CA GLU A 185 0.17 -0.26 33.37
C GLU A 185 -0.99 -1.24 33.44
N ALA A 186 -1.34 -1.81 32.29
CA ALA A 186 -2.30 -2.90 32.17
C ALA A 186 -1.59 -4.18 31.74
N PRO A 187 -1.79 -5.31 32.43
CA PRO A 187 -1.13 -6.56 32.07
C PRO A 187 -1.61 -7.02 30.68
N LEU A 188 -0.69 -7.39 29.80
CA LEU A 188 -1.02 -7.98 28.50
C LEU A 188 -1.28 -9.48 28.63
N LYS A 189 -2.10 -10.05 27.74
CA LYS A 189 -2.25 -11.52 27.64
C LYS A 189 -0.95 -12.19 27.20
N ASP A 190 -0.70 -13.39 27.67
CA ASP A 190 0.36 -14.23 27.12
C ASP A 190 -0.03 -14.75 25.74
N ASN A 191 0.96 -14.96 24.86
CA ASN A 191 0.72 -15.46 23.51
C ASN A 191 -0.01 -16.83 23.51
N SER A 192 0.18 -17.63 24.56
CA SER A 192 -0.50 -18.92 24.74
C SER A 192 -2.01 -18.79 24.98
N GLN A 193 -2.47 -17.60 25.36
CA GLN A 193 -3.88 -17.28 25.64
C GLN A 193 -4.61 -16.70 24.41
N PHE A 194 -3.90 -16.43 23.32
CA PHE A 194 -4.49 -15.79 22.15
C PHE A 194 -5.51 -16.68 21.43
N ARG A 195 -6.70 -16.09 21.20
CA ARG A 195 -7.85 -16.70 20.51
C ARG A 195 -8.07 -16.13 19.11
N LEU A 196 -7.58 -14.92 18.85
CA LEU A 196 -7.70 -14.16 17.60
C LEU A 196 -6.31 -13.93 16.98
N ILE A 197 -5.35 -13.45 17.77
CA ILE A 197 -3.98 -13.22 17.31
C ILE A 197 -3.32 -14.56 16.97
N GLY A 198 -2.73 -14.67 15.78
CA GLY A 198 -2.13 -15.91 15.28
C GLY A 198 -3.16 -16.90 14.71
N LYS A 199 -4.43 -16.52 14.58
CA LYS A 199 -5.52 -17.38 14.09
C LYS A 199 -6.11 -16.84 12.77
N PRO A 200 -6.65 -17.72 11.90
CA PRO A 200 -7.22 -17.31 10.61
C PRO A 200 -8.60 -16.65 10.79
N VAL A 201 -8.62 -15.47 11.42
CA VAL A 201 -9.84 -14.70 11.65
C VAL A 201 -10.40 -14.23 10.29
N LYS A 202 -11.69 -14.46 10.07
CA LYS A 202 -12.37 -14.03 8.85
C LYS A 202 -12.42 -12.51 8.76
N ARG A 203 -12.34 -12.02 7.53
CA ARG A 203 -12.47 -10.59 7.23
C ARG A 203 -13.84 -10.05 7.63
N THR A 204 -13.85 -8.93 8.32
CA THR A 204 -15.06 -8.23 8.80
C THR A 204 -15.77 -7.47 7.67
N ASP A 205 -15.04 -7.09 6.63
CA ASP A 205 -15.51 -6.29 5.50
C ASP A 205 -15.91 -7.12 4.27
N SER A 206 -15.73 -8.45 4.31
CA SER A 206 -16.00 -9.34 3.16
C SER A 206 -17.47 -9.35 2.74
N LEU A 207 -18.41 -9.36 3.68
CA LEU A 207 -19.84 -9.44 3.33
C LEU A 207 -20.27 -8.19 2.56
N ALA A 208 -19.94 -7.00 3.08
CA ALA A 208 -20.31 -5.74 2.44
C ALA A 208 -19.73 -5.61 1.03
N LYS A 209 -18.48 -6.04 0.82
CA LYS A 209 -17.83 -6.07 -0.50
C LYS A 209 -18.50 -7.06 -1.45
N ALA A 210 -18.85 -8.25 -0.96
CA ALA A 210 -19.49 -9.29 -1.79
C ALA A 210 -20.94 -8.97 -2.17
N THR A 211 -21.66 -8.20 -1.36
CA THR A 211 -23.07 -7.82 -1.62
C THR A 211 -23.22 -6.47 -2.30
N GLY A 212 -22.13 -5.75 -2.57
CA GLY A 212 -22.17 -4.40 -3.14
C GLY A 212 -22.72 -3.33 -2.19
N SER A 213 -22.69 -3.58 -0.87
CA SER A 213 -23.12 -2.60 0.15
C SER A 213 -21.94 -1.87 0.81
N ALA A 214 -20.71 -2.21 0.46
CA ALA A 214 -19.52 -1.44 0.83
C ALA A 214 -19.50 -0.15 0.00
N GLU A 215 -19.38 0.99 0.67
CA GLU A 215 -19.30 2.30 0.01
C GLU A 215 -17.84 2.60 -0.35
N PHE A 216 -17.57 2.73 -1.65
CA PHE A 216 -16.31 3.23 -2.18
C PHE A 216 -16.39 4.73 -2.44
N GLY A 217 -15.25 5.39 -2.67
CA GLY A 217 -15.25 6.83 -2.95
C GLY A 217 -16.12 7.20 -4.14
N ILE A 218 -16.08 6.38 -5.20
CA ILE A 218 -16.89 6.58 -6.40
C ILE A 218 -18.39 6.40 -6.14
N ASP A 219 -18.82 5.82 -5.01
CA ASP A 219 -20.23 5.65 -4.66
C ASP A 219 -20.79 6.87 -3.93
N THR A 220 -19.94 7.75 -3.39
CA THR A 220 -20.33 8.92 -2.59
C THR A 220 -21.46 9.72 -3.25
N GLN A 221 -22.54 9.96 -2.51
CA GLN A 221 -23.66 10.81 -2.90
C GLN A 221 -23.89 11.88 -1.82
N VAL A 222 -24.02 13.14 -2.25
CA VAL A 222 -24.35 14.28 -1.38
C VAL A 222 -25.49 15.07 -2.03
N ASP A 223 -26.44 15.54 -1.24
CA ASP A 223 -27.59 16.28 -1.76
C ASP A 223 -27.15 17.54 -2.53
N GLY A 224 -27.68 17.71 -3.75
CA GLY A 224 -27.33 18.84 -4.62
C GLY A 224 -25.94 18.77 -5.24
N MET A 225 -25.27 17.62 -5.19
CA MET A 225 -23.95 17.39 -5.78
C MET A 225 -23.93 17.57 -7.29
N LEU A 226 -22.89 18.25 -7.77
CA LEU A 226 -22.51 18.35 -9.18
C LEU A 226 -21.36 17.40 -9.48
N HIS A 227 -21.20 17.06 -10.76
CA HIS A 227 -20.19 16.14 -11.24
C HIS A 227 -19.22 16.85 -12.19
N ALA A 228 -17.94 16.59 -12.02
CA ALA A 228 -16.87 17.13 -12.85
C ALA A 228 -16.16 16.02 -13.61
N ALA A 229 -16.11 16.15 -14.93
CA ALA A 229 -15.19 15.39 -15.79
C ALA A 229 -13.98 16.27 -16.10
N VAL A 230 -12.79 15.68 -16.12
CA VAL A 230 -11.52 16.40 -16.30
C VAL A 230 -10.82 15.98 -17.59
N LYS A 231 -10.12 16.94 -18.21
CA LYS A 231 -9.18 16.73 -19.31
C LYS A 231 -7.87 17.40 -18.94
N GLN A 232 -6.85 16.59 -18.70
CA GLN A 232 -5.54 17.07 -18.33
C GLN A 232 -4.64 17.25 -19.56
N ALA A 233 -3.57 18.02 -19.38
CA ALA A 233 -2.63 18.31 -20.43
C ALA A 233 -1.89 17.01 -20.82
N PRO A 234 -1.95 16.59 -22.09
CA PRO A 234 -1.48 15.27 -22.49
C PRO A 234 0.05 15.11 -22.52
N VAL A 235 0.79 16.21 -22.33
CA VAL A 235 2.24 16.23 -22.15
C VAL A 235 2.49 16.77 -20.75
N PHE A 236 3.31 16.08 -19.96
CA PHE A 236 3.60 16.54 -18.60
C PHE A 236 4.33 17.89 -18.61
N GLY A 237 3.92 18.80 -17.73
CA GLY A 237 4.42 20.18 -17.67
C GLY A 237 3.83 21.13 -18.73
N ALA A 238 3.00 20.62 -19.65
CA ALA A 238 2.28 21.45 -20.62
C ALA A 238 1.27 22.36 -19.95
N LYS A 239 1.01 23.51 -20.58
CA LYS A 239 0.10 24.53 -20.06
C LYS A 239 -1.16 24.61 -20.92
N LEU A 240 -2.29 24.90 -20.28
CA LEU A 240 -3.51 25.23 -21.00
C LEU A 240 -3.27 26.53 -21.78
N ASN A 241 -3.40 26.46 -23.10
CA ASN A 241 -3.18 27.61 -23.99
C ASN A 241 -4.50 28.31 -24.32
N SER A 242 -5.53 27.54 -24.69
CA SER A 242 -6.86 28.09 -24.93
C SER A 242 -7.97 27.09 -24.60
N VAL A 243 -9.12 27.62 -24.17
CA VAL A 243 -10.36 26.89 -23.94
C VAL A 243 -11.55 27.72 -24.42
N ASP A 244 -12.36 27.17 -25.32
CA ASP A 244 -13.62 27.81 -25.74
C ASP A 244 -14.78 27.32 -24.86
N LYS A 245 -14.95 27.97 -23.71
CA LYS A 245 -15.98 27.60 -22.73
C LYS A 245 -17.39 27.74 -23.32
N ALA A 246 -17.62 28.76 -24.16
CA ALA A 246 -18.95 29.06 -24.70
C ALA A 246 -19.49 27.94 -25.59
N ALA A 247 -18.61 27.15 -26.22
CA ALA A 247 -18.99 26.04 -27.09
C ALA A 247 -19.83 24.96 -26.41
N VAL A 248 -19.77 24.83 -25.07
CA VAL A 248 -20.43 23.74 -24.34
C VAL A 248 -21.35 24.21 -23.21
N LEU A 249 -21.36 25.50 -22.86
CA LEU A 249 -22.17 26.02 -21.73
C LEU A 249 -23.68 25.86 -21.94
N ASP A 250 -24.15 25.89 -23.20
CA ASP A 250 -25.56 25.69 -23.53
C ASP A 250 -25.97 24.21 -23.65
N MET A 251 -25.02 23.28 -23.45
CA MET A 251 -25.33 21.85 -23.48
C MET A 251 -26.13 21.41 -22.24
N PRO A 252 -26.98 20.37 -22.35
CA PRO A 252 -27.81 19.92 -21.25
C PRO A 252 -27.03 19.65 -19.95
N GLY A 253 -27.50 20.23 -18.85
CA GLY A 253 -26.97 19.99 -17.50
C GLY A 253 -25.62 20.64 -17.20
N VAL A 254 -24.95 21.27 -18.18
CA VAL A 254 -23.67 21.95 -17.95
C VAL A 254 -23.87 23.18 -17.06
N VAL A 255 -23.06 23.27 -16.01
CA VAL A 255 -23.08 24.35 -15.04
C VAL A 255 -21.91 25.30 -15.24
N ALA A 256 -20.71 24.75 -15.47
CA ALA A 256 -19.49 25.55 -15.60
C ALA A 256 -18.39 24.82 -16.35
N VAL A 257 -17.44 25.60 -16.88
CA VAL A 257 -16.16 25.12 -17.41
C VAL A 257 -15.05 25.83 -16.65
N GLU A 258 -14.31 25.06 -15.86
CA GLU A 258 -13.31 25.57 -14.93
C GLU A 258 -11.91 25.08 -15.28
N GLU A 259 -10.94 25.98 -15.16
CA GLU A 259 -9.54 25.58 -15.21
C GLU A 259 -9.18 24.91 -13.89
N ILE A 260 -8.39 23.83 -14.01
CA ILE A 260 -7.84 23.05 -12.89
C ILE A 260 -6.32 22.99 -13.03
N PRO A 261 -5.58 22.59 -11.98
CA PRO A 261 -4.16 22.30 -12.14
C PRO A 261 -3.92 21.36 -13.33
N ASN A 262 -3.06 21.80 -14.27
CA ASN A 262 -2.68 21.06 -15.47
C ASN A 262 -3.82 20.67 -16.42
N GLY A 263 -4.97 21.37 -16.40
CA GLY A 263 -6.08 20.96 -17.26
C GLY A 263 -7.33 21.84 -17.20
N VAL A 264 -8.43 21.26 -17.69
CA VAL A 264 -9.77 21.84 -17.64
C VAL A 264 -10.78 20.80 -17.14
N ALA A 265 -11.82 21.26 -16.45
CA ALA A 265 -12.96 20.46 -16.03
C ALA A 265 -14.27 21.05 -16.56
N VAL A 266 -15.21 20.17 -16.91
CA VAL A 266 -16.60 20.55 -17.12
C VAL A 266 -17.42 20.05 -15.95
N ILE A 267 -18.18 20.95 -15.32
CA ILE A 267 -19.08 20.66 -14.19
C ILE A 267 -20.51 20.62 -14.71
N ALA A 268 -21.25 19.57 -14.35
CA ALA A 268 -22.66 19.39 -14.71
C ALA A 268 -23.48 18.75 -13.58
N ASP A 269 -24.79 18.68 -13.74
CA ASP A 269 -25.71 17.98 -12.82
C ASP A 269 -25.41 16.47 -12.70
N HIS A 270 -24.96 15.84 -13.79
CA HIS A 270 -24.59 14.43 -13.87
C HIS A 270 -23.26 14.22 -14.60
N TYR A 271 -22.54 13.15 -14.21
CA TYR A 271 -21.23 12.85 -14.79
C TYR A 271 -21.26 12.64 -16.31
N TRP A 272 -22.32 12.01 -16.84
CA TRP A 272 -22.44 11.79 -18.28
C TRP A 272 -22.55 13.11 -19.07
N HIS A 273 -23.29 14.10 -18.54
CA HIS A 273 -23.38 15.43 -19.15
C HIS A 273 -22.02 16.13 -19.13
N ALA A 274 -21.33 16.12 -17.98
CA ALA A 274 -20.00 16.68 -17.83
C ALA A 274 -19.01 16.05 -18.85
N LYS A 275 -18.98 14.72 -18.93
CA LYS A 275 -18.11 13.98 -19.86
C LYS A 275 -18.43 14.30 -21.32
N LYS A 276 -19.71 14.31 -21.71
CA LYS A 276 -20.10 14.57 -23.11
C LYS A 276 -19.84 16.01 -23.55
N ALA A 277 -19.96 16.96 -22.64
CA ALA A 277 -19.57 18.34 -22.88
C ALA A 277 -18.05 18.48 -22.97
N LEU A 278 -17.29 17.84 -22.06
CA LEU A 278 -15.82 17.84 -22.11
C LEU A 278 -15.26 17.25 -23.41
N GLU A 279 -15.87 16.18 -23.94
CA GLU A 279 -15.51 15.60 -25.24
C GLU A 279 -15.66 16.58 -26.41
N GLN A 280 -16.58 17.55 -26.31
CA GLN A 280 -16.84 18.56 -27.34
C GLN A 280 -16.13 19.89 -27.07
N LEU A 281 -15.55 20.08 -25.89
CA LEU A 281 -14.91 21.33 -25.48
C LEU A 281 -13.64 21.59 -26.31
N PRO A 282 -13.60 22.64 -27.15
CA PRO A 282 -12.41 23.00 -27.87
C PRO A 282 -11.33 23.47 -26.89
N THR A 283 -10.23 22.73 -26.81
CA THR A 283 -9.14 22.96 -25.85
C THR A 283 -7.81 22.72 -26.52
N THR A 284 -6.87 23.65 -26.36
CA THR A 284 -5.48 23.50 -26.81
C THR A 284 -4.52 23.61 -25.65
N PHE A 285 -3.45 22.81 -25.71
CA PHE A 285 -2.35 22.83 -24.75
C PHE A 285 -1.07 23.23 -25.48
N ASP A 286 -0.27 24.07 -24.85
CA ASP A 286 1.12 24.30 -25.25
C ASP A 286 1.98 23.21 -24.60
N PRO A 287 2.57 22.28 -25.40
CA PRO A 287 3.33 21.16 -24.85
C PRO A 287 4.64 21.60 -24.18
N GLY A 288 5.10 22.83 -24.41
CA GLY A 288 6.34 23.35 -23.85
C GLY A 288 7.58 22.56 -24.26
N ASP A 289 8.64 22.67 -23.45
CA ASP A 289 9.96 22.06 -23.72
C ASP A 289 9.95 20.52 -23.66
N ASN A 290 8.90 19.95 -23.09
CA ASN A 290 8.75 18.52 -22.85
C ASN A 290 8.19 17.73 -24.04
N ALA A 291 7.86 18.42 -25.14
CA ALA A 291 7.31 17.81 -26.35
C ALA A 291 8.25 16.78 -27.01
N GLY A 292 9.55 16.79 -26.67
CA GLY A 292 10.54 15.87 -27.20
C GLY A 292 10.85 14.64 -26.33
N PHE A 293 10.24 14.51 -25.14
CA PHE A 293 10.55 13.40 -24.24
C PHE A 293 10.11 12.05 -24.82
N SER A 294 10.97 11.03 -24.75
CA SER A 294 10.60 9.65 -25.06
C SER A 294 11.17 8.67 -24.05
N SER A 295 10.44 7.59 -23.77
CA SER A 295 10.91 6.53 -22.87
C SER A 295 12.18 5.86 -23.37
N GLN A 296 12.39 5.78 -24.69
CA GLN A 296 13.59 5.21 -25.28
C GLN A 296 14.83 6.08 -24.99
N ALA A 297 14.73 7.40 -25.16
CA ALA A 297 15.84 8.30 -24.87
C ALA A 297 16.20 8.29 -23.37
N TYR A 298 15.20 8.27 -22.49
CA TYR A 298 15.44 8.18 -21.04
C TYR A 298 16.05 6.83 -20.64
N ARG A 299 15.65 5.72 -21.29
CA ARG A 299 16.29 4.42 -21.10
C ARG A 299 17.79 4.45 -21.46
N GLU A 300 18.14 5.10 -22.56
CA GLU A 300 19.54 5.26 -22.99
C GLU A 300 20.34 6.11 -22.00
N GLU A 301 19.71 7.14 -21.41
CA GLU A 301 20.30 7.96 -20.34
C GLU A 301 20.60 7.12 -19.09
N LEU A 302 19.63 6.32 -18.63
CA LEU A 302 19.82 5.39 -17.50
C LEU A 302 20.97 4.42 -17.76
N GLN A 303 21.06 3.85 -18.97
CA GLN A 303 22.14 2.93 -19.35
C GLN A 303 23.50 3.63 -19.37
N ALA A 304 23.58 4.86 -19.87
CA ALA A 304 24.80 5.64 -19.82
C ALA A 304 25.22 5.93 -18.37
N ALA A 305 24.25 6.20 -17.49
CA ALA A 305 24.46 6.51 -16.08
C ALA A 305 25.11 5.36 -15.30
N LEU A 306 24.85 4.10 -15.67
CA LEU A 306 25.47 2.92 -15.04
C LEU A 306 27.00 2.88 -15.15
N LYS A 307 27.60 3.65 -16.07
CA LYS A 307 29.06 3.75 -16.26
C LYS A 307 29.73 4.74 -15.32
N HIS A 308 28.96 5.52 -14.57
CA HIS A 308 29.47 6.51 -13.64
C HIS A 308 29.54 5.96 -12.20
N SER A 309 30.47 6.50 -11.41
CA SER A 309 30.53 6.20 -9.99
C SER A 309 29.34 6.84 -9.27
N GLY A 310 28.45 6.00 -8.74
CA GLY A 310 27.32 6.42 -7.91
C GLY A 310 27.69 6.65 -6.44
N ALA A 311 26.71 7.06 -5.65
CA ALA A 311 26.82 7.08 -4.18
C ALA A 311 26.76 5.64 -3.64
N ALA A 312 27.65 5.27 -2.73
CA ALA A 312 27.66 3.94 -2.15
C ALA A 312 26.52 3.78 -1.12
N ALA A 313 25.56 2.89 -1.42
CA ALA A 313 24.55 2.43 -0.48
C ALA A 313 25.06 1.29 0.41
N GLU A 314 25.99 0.48 -0.10
CA GLU A 314 26.71 -0.54 0.65
C GLU A 314 28.14 -0.65 0.13
N ASN A 315 29.11 -0.81 1.03
CA ASN A 315 30.49 -1.14 0.68
C ASN A 315 31.11 -2.05 1.74
N VAL A 316 31.36 -3.31 1.39
CA VAL A 316 31.92 -4.37 2.23
C VAL A 316 33.13 -4.96 1.51
N GLY A 317 34.28 -5.02 2.18
CA GLY A 317 35.52 -5.54 1.59
C GLY A 317 36.12 -4.60 0.52
N ASP A 318 36.92 -5.17 -0.38
CA ASP A 318 37.52 -4.47 -1.52
C ASP A 318 37.06 -5.14 -2.83
N VAL A 319 35.94 -4.63 -3.35
CA VAL A 319 35.29 -5.17 -4.56
C VAL A 319 36.17 -4.96 -5.80
N ASP A 320 36.84 -3.82 -5.91
CA ASP A 320 37.67 -3.51 -7.08
C ASP A 320 38.88 -4.45 -7.15
N GLN A 321 39.56 -4.67 -6.02
CA GLN A 321 40.66 -5.63 -5.93
C GLN A 321 40.17 -7.07 -6.20
N ALA A 322 39.04 -7.46 -5.62
CA ALA A 322 38.51 -8.82 -5.77
C ALA A 322 38.06 -9.12 -7.21
N LEU A 323 37.46 -8.14 -7.92
CA LEU A 323 37.12 -8.27 -9.33
C LEU A 323 38.38 -8.32 -10.21
N ALA A 324 39.39 -7.49 -9.92
CA ALA A 324 40.64 -7.50 -10.68
C ALA A 324 41.43 -8.81 -10.53
N GLY A 325 41.32 -9.46 -9.36
CA GLY A 325 41.95 -10.75 -9.07
C GLY A 325 41.10 -11.99 -9.40
N ALA A 326 39.86 -11.81 -9.87
CA ALA A 326 38.96 -12.92 -10.14
C ALA A 326 39.44 -13.78 -11.33
N ALA A 327 39.30 -15.10 -11.22
CA ALA A 327 39.57 -16.02 -12.32
C ALA A 327 38.53 -15.91 -13.45
N LYS A 328 37.30 -15.53 -13.09
CA LYS A 328 36.20 -15.28 -14.02
C LYS A 328 35.37 -14.11 -13.51
N VAL A 329 34.96 -13.23 -14.41
CA VAL A 329 33.98 -12.17 -14.14
C VAL A 329 32.81 -12.35 -15.09
N ILE A 330 31.60 -12.24 -14.57
CA ILE A 330 30.38 -12.10 -15.38
C ILE A 330 29.75 -10.73 -15.11
N GLU A 331 29.11 -10.18 -16.13
CA GLU A 331 28.46 -8.87 -16.09
C GLU A 331 27.17 -8.90 -16.89
N ALA A 332 26.13 -8.24 -16.37
CA ALA A 332 24.85 -8.11 -17.03
C ALA A 332 24.18 -6.79 -16.68
N GLU A 333 23.51 -6.18 -17.66
CA GLU A 333 22.64 -5.02 -17.46
C GLU A 333 21.17 -5.46 -17.51
N TYR A 334 20.38 -4.89 -16.61
CA TYR A 334 18.96 -5.15 -16.48
C TYR A 334 18.14 -3.86 -16.58
N HIS A 335 16.88 -3.98 -17.01
CA HIS A 335 15.97 -2.85 -17.18
C HIS A 335 14.53 -3.19 -16.76
N ALA A 336 13.83 -2.20 -16.19
CA ALA A 336 12.41 -2.27 -15.88
C ALA A 336 11.70 -0.98 -16.33
N PRO A 337 10.51 -1.06 -16.96
CA PRO A 337 9.82 0.09 -17.54
C PRO A 337 9.04 0.89 -16.49
N PHE A 338 8.50 2.04 -16.89
CA PHE A 338 7.45 2.69 -16.11
C PHE A 338 6.24 1.76 -15.99
N LEU A 339 5.55 1.77 -14.83
CA LEU A 339 4.30 1.03 -14.64
C LEU A 339 3.23 1.95 -14.06
N ALA A 340 2.01 1.79 -14.54
CA ALA A 340 0.83 2.36 -13.89
C ALA A 340 0.42 1.48 -12.69
N HIS A 341 -0.30 2.07 -11.75
CA HIS A 341 -0.88 1.33 -10.63
C HIS A 341 -2.11 0.52 -11.03
N ALA A 342 -2.77 0.95 -12.11
CA ALA A 342 -3.91 0.26 -12.69
C ALA A 342 -5.01 -0.06 -11.65
N THR A 343 -5.29 0.87 -10.72
CA THR A 343 -6.32 0.67 -9.68
C THR A 343 -7.68 0.41 -10.34
N MET A 344 -8.49 -0.53 -9.83
CA MET A 344 -9.77 -0.86 -10.45
C MET A 344 -10.77 0.30 -10.38
N GLU A 345 -10.77 1.04 -9.27
CA GLU A 345 -11.48 2.30 -9.12
C GLU A 345 -10.58 3.46 -9.61
N PRO A 346 -10.94 4.20 -10.68
CA PRO A 346 -10.22 5.39 -11.11
C PRO A 346 -10.18 6.48 -10.03
N MET A 347 -9.24 7.41 -10.16
CA MET A 347 -9.18 8.56 -9.26
C MET A 347 -10.50 9.34 -9.22
N ASN A 348 -10.99 9.58 -8.01
CA ASN A 348 -12.23 10.30 -7.75
C ASN A 348 -12.18 10.96 -6.37
N CYS A 349 -12.87 12.08 -6.22
CA CYS A 349 -13.01 12.77 -4.94
C CYS A 349 -14.27 13.63 -4.96
N THR A 350 -15.02 13.64 -3.86
CA THR A 350 -16.11 14.59 -3.64
C THR A 350 -15.68 15.61 -2.59
N ALA A 351 -15.92 16.89 -2.85
CA ALA A 351 -15.61 17.96 -1.90
C ALA A 351 -16.77 18.95 -1.80
N LEU A 352 -17.02 19.44 -0.59
CA LEU A 352 -17.92 20.54 -0.29
C LEU A 352 -17.13 21.60 0.47
N VAL A 353 -17.11 22.83 -0.04
CA VAL A 353 -16.50 23.99 0.63
C VAL A 353 -17.61 24.98 0.95
N GLU A 354 -17.78 25.30 2.22
CA GLU A 354 -18.71 26.30 2.73
C GLU A 354 -17.93 27.52 3.23
N ASP A 355 -18.55 28.46 3.94
CA ASP A 355 -17.89 29.70 4.35
C ASP A 355 -16.87 29.51 5.49
N ASP A 356 -17.07 28.50 6.34
CA ASP A 356 -16.24 28.22 7.53
C ASP A 356 -15.83 26.74 7.67
N HIS A 357 -16.17 25.89 6.69
CA HIS A 357 -15.93 24.44 6.75
C HIS A 357 -15.62 23.86 5.37
N CYS A 358 -14.84 22.77 5.34
CA CYS A 358 -14.63 21.96 4.15
C CYS A 358 -14.77 20.48 4.48
N THR A 359 -15.65 19.79 3.77
CA THR A 359 -15.81 18.33 3.86
C THR A 359 -15.30 17.67 2.59
N VAL A 360 -14.47 16.63 2.75
CA VAL A 360 -13.88 15.86 1.65
C VAL A 360 -14.20 14.38 1.82
N TRP A 361 -14.75 13.75 0.79
CA TRP A 361 -14.90 12.30 0.67
C TRP A 361 -13.91 11.80 -0.39
N ALA A 362 -12.86 11.11 0.04
CA ALA A 362 -11.78 10.69 -0.84
C ALA A 362 -11.28 9.28 -0.49
N PRO A 363 -11.24 8.34 -1.45
CA PRO A 363 -10.51 7.08 -1.30
C PRO A 363 -9.00 7.36 -1.27
N ASN A 364 -8.37 7.34 -0.10
CA ASN A 364 -6.98 7.79 0.11
C ASN A 364 -6.14 6.82 0.96
N GLN A 365 -4.82 7.01 1.04
CA GLN A 365 -3.94 6.22 1.92
C GLN A 365 -3.49 6.97 3.19
N GLY A 366 -3.84 8.25 3.32
CA GLY A 366 -3.49 9.08 4.47
C GLY A 366 -4.45 10.27 4.61
N ALA A 367 -5.39 10.18 5.55
CA ALA A 367 -6.41 11.21 5.71
C ALA A 367 -5.84 12.55 6.22
N ASP A 368 -4.70 12.55 6.92
CA ASP A 368 -3.97 13.78 7.28
C ASP A 368 -3.40 14.47 6.02
N LEU A 369 -3.01 13.73 4.99
CA LEU A 369 -2.53 14.29 3.72
C LEU A 369 -3.67 14.97 2.97
N VAL A 370 -4.86 14.36 2.96
CA VAL A 370 -6.09 14.95 2.40
C VAL A 370 -6.43 16.25 3.13
N ALA A 371 -6.43 16.22 4.47
CA ALA A 371 -6.76 17.39 5.28
C ALA A 371 -5.80 18.56 5.03
N ASN A 372 -4.50 18.28 4.98
CA ASN A 372 -3.47 19.28 4.67
C ASN A 372 -3.63 19.87 3.25
N ALA A 373 -3.93 19.03 2.26
CA ALA A 373 -4.17 19.49 0.89
C ALA A 373 -5.41 20.41 0.81
N ALA A 374 -6.49 20.02 1.48
CA ALA A 374 -7.72 20.82 1.54
C ALA A 374 -7.49 22.16 2.26
N ALA A 375 -6.87 22.15 3.44
CA ALA A 375 -6.52 23.35 4.22
C ALA A 375 -5.68 24.34 3.41
N LYS A 376 -4.69 23.85 2.66
CA LYS A 376 -3.84 24.70 1.81
C LYS A 376 -4.64 25.42 0.70
N ILE A 377 -5.67 24.79 0.16
CA ILE A 377 -6.50 25.36 -0.92
C ILE A 377 -7.55 26.32 -0.37
N THR A 378 -8.20 25.95 0.74
CA THR A 378 -9.31 26.72 1.32
C THR A 378 -8.83 27.86 2.21
N GLY A 379 -7.62 27.75 2.78
CA GLY A 379 -7.09 28.64 3.80
C GLY A 379 -7.63 28.37 5.21
N TYR A 380 -8.35 27.27 5.41
CA TYR A 380 -8.89 26.90 6.72
C TYR A 380 -7.88 26.18 7.61
N ASP A 381 -8.07 26.34 8.92
CA ASP A 381 -7.40 25.51 9.92
C ASP A 381 -7.87 24.06 9.82
N LEU A 382 -7.02 23.11 10.22
CA LEU A 382 -7.32 21.67 10.14
C LEU A 382 -8.60 21.27 10.89
N ASP A 383 -8.96 21.98 11.96
CA ASP A 383 -10.19 21.72 12.72
C ASP A 383 -11.48 22.03 11.95
N ALA A 384 -11.39 22.86 10.90
CA ALA A 384 -12.45 23.20 9.96
C ALA A 384 -12.38 22.36 8.66
N ILE A 385 -11.58 21.29 8.66
CA ILE A 385 -11.56 20.30 7.60
C ILE A 385 -12.14 19.00 8.15
N GLU A 386 -13.08 18.40 7.42
CA GLU A 386 -13.58 17.05 7.67
C GLU A 386 -13.15 16.14 6.53
N VAL A 387 -12.58 14.99 6.87
CA VAL A 387 -12.15 13.98 5.89
C VAL A 387 -12.90 12.68 6.16
N ASN A 388 -13.78 12.33 5.23
CA ASN A 388 -14.47 11.07 5.15
C ASN A 388 -13.68 10.13 4.22
N THR A 389 -13.20 9.02 4.76
CA THR A 389 -12.40 8.04 4.00
C THR A 389 -13.20 6.76 3.79
N PRO A 390 -13.89 6.62 2.64
CA PRO A 390 -14.60 5.39 2.27
C PRO A 390 -13.62 4.27 1.92
N PHE A 391 -14.14 3.09 1.58
CA PHE A 391 -13.31 2.05 0.96
C PHE A 391 -12.74 2.52 -0.38
N LEU A 392 -11.69 1.85 -0.83
CA LEU A 392 -11.01 2.20 -2.08
C LEU A 392 -10.74 0.97 -2.95
N GLY A 393 -10.98 1.10 -4.25
CA GLY A 393 -10.89 0.02 -5.25
C GLY A 393 -9.46 -0.16 -5.78
N GLY A 394 -8.51 -0.30 -4.86
CA GLY A 394 -7.07 -0.36 -5.13
C GLY A 394 -6.37 0.96 -4.83
N GLY A 395 -5.19 0.84 -4.21
CA GLY A 395 -4.30 1.96 -3.91
C GLY A 395 -2.93 1.72 -4.50
N PHE A 396 -2.27 0.63 -4.10
CA PHE A 396 -0.95 0.19 -4.59
C PHE A 396 0.14 1.27 -4.53
N GLY A 397 -0.11 2.34 -3.76
CA GLY A 397 0.73 3.54 -3.64
C GLY A 397 0.21 4.76 -4.41
N ARG A 398 -0.65 4.61 -5.42
CA ARG A 398 -1.28 5.70 -6.18
C ARG A 398 -1.97 6.73 -5.30
N ARG A 399 -2.66 6.25 -4.27
CA ARG A 399 -3.53 7.05 -3.40
C ARG A 399 -2.77 7.68 -2.22
N PHE A 400 -1.45 7.67 -2.26
CA PHE A 400 -0.61 8.61 -1.50
C PHE A 400 -0.54 9.98 -2.14
N ILE A 401 -0.79 10.08 -3.45
CA ILE A 401 -0.72 11.35 -4.17
C ILE A 401 -2.09 12.03 -4.16
N MET A 402 -2.11 13.32 -3.80
CA MET A 402 -3.35 14.08 -3.54
C MET A 402 -3.79 14.94 -4.73
N ASP A 403 -3.32 14.65 -5.93
CA ASP A 403 -3.61 15.40 -7.16
C ASP A 403 -5.11 15.48 -7.48
N TYR A 404 -5.82 14.36 -7.42
CA TYR A 404 -7.27 14.31 -7.64
C TYR A 404 -8.07 15.00 -6.52
N VAL A 405 -7.57 14.99 -5.27
CA VAL A 405 -8.15 15.74 -4.14
C VAL A 405 -7.98 17.24 -4.37
N ILE A 406 -6.78 17.66 -4.76
CA ILE A 406 -6.46 19.05 -5.07
C ILE A 406 -7.40 19.59 -6.16
N GLN A 407 -7.65 18.82 -7.22
CA GLN A 407 -8.62 19.20 -8.25
C GLN A 407 -10.04 19.35 -7.69
N ALA A 408 -10.54 18.36 -6.95
CA ALA A 408 -11.89 18.40 -6.39
C ALA A 408 -12.11 19.57 -5.42
N VAL A 409 -11.16 19.80 -4.50
CA VAL A 409 -11.25 20.90 -3.54
C VAL A 409 -11.09 22.26 -4.24
N THR A 410 -10.24 22.36 -5.28
CA THR A 410 -10.11 23.59 -6.08
C THR A 410 -11.44 23.96 -6.76
N LEU A 411 -12.11 22.98 -7.36
CA LEU A 411 -13.41 23.20 -7.99
C LEU A 411 -14.48 23.55 -6.96
N ALA A 412 -14.59 22.79 -5.86
CA ALA A 412 -15.56 23.07 -4.80
C ALA A 412 -15.34 24.45 -4.15
N ASN A 413 -14.09 24.88 -3.99
CA ASN A 413 -13.73 26.19 -3.45
C ASN A 413 -14.15 27.35 -4.39
N LYS A 414 -14.22 27.12 -5.71
CA LYS A 414 -14.74 28.08 -6.68
C LYS A 414 -16.28 28.13 -6.71
N HIS A 415 -16.93 27.02 -6.34
CA HIS A 415 -18.39 26.87 -6.31
C HIS A 415 -18.90 26.59 -4.89
N ARG A 416 -18.56 27.47 -3.94
CA ARG A 416 -18.90 27.32 -2.52
C ARG A 416 -20.40 27.06 -2.31
N GLY A 417 -20.70 26.18 -1.36
CA GLY A 417 -22.06 25.71 -1.07
C GLY A 417 -22.61 24.67 -2.06
N LYS A 418 -21.79 24.18 -2.99
CA LYS A 418 -22.13 23.05 -3.88
C LYS A 418 -21.13 21.91 -3.69
N PRO A 419 -21.59 20.68 -3.39
CA PRO A 419 -20.70 19.52 -3.44
C PRO A 419 -20.28 19.26 -4.89
N ILE A 420 -18.99 19.05 -5.14
CA ILE A 420 -18.46 18.70 -6.46
C ILE A 420 -17.74 17.35 -6.37
N LYS A 421 -18.18 16.41 -7.20
CA LYS A 421 -17.55 15.10 -7.40
C LYS A 421 -16.74 15.08 -8.67
N VAL A 422 -15.42 15.04 -8.54
CA VAL A 422 -14.49 14.80 -9.65
C VAL A 422 -14.35 13.31 -9.87
N ILE A 423 -14.46 12.88 -11.14
CA ILE A 423 -14.19 11.50 -11.55
C ILE A 423 -13.28 11.55 -12.78
N TRP A 424 -12.13 10.91 -12.69
CA TRP A 424 -11.26 10.67 -13.84
C TRP A 424 -11.80 9.49 -14.64
N THR A 425 -11.73 9.58 -15.98
CA THR A 425 -11.94 8.39 -16.80
C THR A 425 -10.74 7.44 -16.61
N ARG A 426 -10.87 6.19 -17.08
CA ARG A 426 -9.74 5.25 -17.06
C ARG A 426 -8.55 5.78 -17.89
N GLU A 427 -8.84 6.48 -18.98
CA GLU A 427 -7.83 7.09 -19.84
C GLU A 427 -7.09 8.21 -19.12
N GLU A 428 -7.81 9.09 -18.42
CA GLU A 428 -7.18 10.12 -17.58
C GLU A 428 -6.37 9.51 -16.44
N ASP A 429 -6.89 8.47 -15.78
CA ASP A 429 -6.22 7.72 -14.71
C ASP A 429 -4.92 7.06 -15.16
N THR A 430 -4.92 6.41 -16.33
CA THR A 430 -3.74 5.71 -16.86
C THR A 430 -2.71 6.69 -17.41
N GLN A 431 -3.13 7.76 -18.10
CA GLN A 431 -2.21 8.70 -18.75
C GLN A 431 -1.64 9.77 -17.80
N HIS A 432 -2.24 9.96 -16.62
CA HIS A 432 -1.79 10.93 -15.61
C HIS A 432 -1.57 10.25 -14.26
N ASP A 433 -1.11 9.00 -14.29
CA ASP A 433 -0.62 8.29 -13.12
C ASP A 433 0.69 8.93 -12.60
N HIS A 434 1.07 8.58 -11.38
CA HIS A 434 2.40 8.76 -10.83
C HIS A 434 3.14 7.43 -10.96
N TYR A 435 3.82 7.21 -12.08
CA TYR A 435 4.29 5.88 -12.46
C TYR A 435 5.33 5.32 -11.49
N ARG A 436 5.40 3.98 -11.40
CA ARG A 436 6.61 3.33 -10.90
C ARG A 436 7.78 3.81 -11.76
N PRO A 437 8.90 4.28 -11.18
CA PRO A 437 10.02 4.76 -11.98
C PRO A 437 10.58 3.66 -12.90
N MET A 438 10.94 4.05 -14.12
CA MET A 438 11.83 3.25 -14.96
C MET A 438 13.20 3.17 -14.29
N ALA A 439 13.83 2.00 -14.35
CA ALA A 439 15.10 1.75 -13.68
C ALA A 439 15.99 0.83 -14.51
N ALA A 440 17.30 1.01 -14.34
CA ALA A 440 18.32 0.12 -14.90
C ALA A 440 19.32 -0.28 -13.81
N ALA A 441 19.96 -1.44 -13.98
CA ALA A 441 21.05 -1.85 -13.11
C ALA A 441 22.15 -2.57 -13.88
N SER A 442 23.41 -2.34 -13.51
CA SER A 442 24.55 -3.17 -13.92
C SER A 442 24.96 -4.05 -12.74
N LEU A 443 25.12 -5.35 -12.97
CA LEU A 443 25.52 -6.33 -11.98
C LEU A 443 26.77 -7.05 -12.46
N ARG A 444 27.78 -7.13 -11.59
CA ARG A 444 29.09 -7.76 -11.85
C ARG A 444 29.41 -8.73 -10.73
N ALA A 445 29.83 -9.94 -11.07
CA ALA A 445 30.28 -10.93 -10.10
C ALA A 445 31.63 -11.52 -10.51
N GLY A 446 32.56 -11.55 -9.54
CA GLY A 446 33.85 -12.19 -9.68
C GLY A 446 33.86 -13.56 -9.00
N PHE A 447 34.54 -14.53 -9.61
CA PHE A 447 34.70 -15.89 -9.11
C PHE A 447 36.19 -16.24 -8.99
N ASP A 448 36.54 -17.03 -7.97
CA ASP A 448 37.86 -17.66 -7.91
C ASP A 448 37.97 -18.86 -8.86
N ALA A 449 39.13 -19.52 -8.85
CA ALA A 449 39.41 -20.66 -9.73
C ALA A 449 38.54 -21.90 -9.43
N ASP A 450 37.97 -21.99 -8.22
CA ASP A 450 37.09 -23.06 -7.79
C ASP A 450 35.61 -22.77 -8.07
N GLY A 451 35.31 -21.62 -8.71
CA GLY A 451 33.95 -21.20 -9.04
C GLY A 451 33.18 -20.61 -7.86
N LYS A 452 33.86 -20.23 -6.77
CA LYS A 452 33.22 -19.56 -5.63
C LYS A 452 33.14 -18.05 -5.88
N PRO A 453 31.99 -17.40 -5.62
CA PRO A 453 31.87 -15.94 -5.71
C PRO A 453 32.78 -15.23 -4.70
N VAL A 454 33.60 -14.31 -5.19
CA VAL A 454 34.51 -13.48 -4.38
C VAL A 454 34.10 -12.00 -4.36
N ALA A 455 33.33 -11.55 -5.35
CA ALA A 455 32.87 -10.17 -5.44
C ALA A 455 31.46 -10.09 -6.04
N LEU A 456 30.65 -9.15 -5.54
CA LEU A 456 29.39 -8.73 -6.14
C LEU A 456 29.31 -7.21 -6.13
N HIS A 457 29.12 -6.61 -7.30
CA HIS A 457 28.91 -5.17 -7.47
C HIS A 457 27.60 -4.95 -8.20
N ILE A 458 26.72 -4.14 -7.61
CA ILE A 458 25.46 -3.73 -8.21
C ILE A 458 25.43 -2.21 -8.28
N THR A 459 25.25 -1.65 -9.47
CA THR A 459 24.98 -0.22 -9.66
C THR A 459 23.54 -0.07 -10.14
N THR A 460 22.71 0.68 -9.41
CA THR A 460 21.32 0.97 -9.80
C THR A 460 21.18 2.42 -10.23
N ALA A 461 20.57 2.65 -11.40
CA ALA A 461 20.22 3.96 -11.92
C ALA A 461 18.70 4.12 -12.01
N ALA A 462 18.15 5.15 -11.37
CA ALA A 462 16.74 5.56 -11.44
C ALA A 462 16.57 6.93 -10.75
N GLU A 463 15.36 7.47 -10.77
CA GLU A 463 14.91 8.42 -9.74
C GLU A 463 14.03 7.71 -8.71
N GLY A 464 14.22 8.04 -7.42
CA GLY A 464 13.43 7.47 -6.35
C GLY A 464 12.21 8.34 -5.97
N PRO A 465 11.03 7.75 -5.75
CA PRO A 465 9.85 8.50 -5.31
C PRO A 465 10.01 9.11 -3.91
N MET A 466 10.82 8.53 -3.02
CA MET A 466 11.01 9.11 -1.68
C MET A 466 11.71 10.46 -1.74
N GLY A 467 12.81 10.58 -2.47
CA GLY A 467 13.54 11.83 -2.65
C GLY A 467 12.72 12.87 -3.42
N ARG A 468 11.87 12.45 -4.36
CA ARG A 468 11.00 13.36 -5.10
C ARG A 468 9.84 13.90 -4.26
N LEU A 469 9.13 13.02 -3.54
CA LEU A 469 7.88 13.36 -2.88
C LEU A 469 8.07 13.76 -1.42
N ASN A 470 9.11 13.24 -0.78
CA ASN A 470 9.40 13.39 0.64
C ASN A 470 10.92 13.61 0.88
N PRO A 471 11.54 14.64 0.26
CA PRO A 471 12.98 14.90 0.41
C PRO A 471 13.42 15.09 1.87
N GLU A 472 12.49 15.46 2.76
CA GLU A 472 12.71 15.57 4.20
C GLU A 472 12.84 14.23 4.92
N TRP A 473 12.49 13.10 4.29
CA TRP A 473 12.64 11.74 4.85
C TRP A 473 13.99 11.11 4.53
N LEU A 474 14.78 11.71 3.63
CA LEU A 474 16.11 11.23 3.30
C LEU A 474 17.05 11.34 4.51
N LYS A 475 17.70 10.23 4.85
CA LYS A 475 18.68 10.14 5.94
C LYS A 475 20.06 10.55 5.43
N ASP A 476 20.97 10.98 6.30
CA ASP A 476 22.35 11.23 5.91
C ASP A 476 23.17 9.93 5.83
N PRO A 477 24.03 9.74 4.79
CA PRO A 477 24.12 10.58 3.59
C PRO A 477 22.84 10.48 2.76
N LYS A 478 22.38 11.61 2.20
CA LYS A 478 21.09 11.77 1.47
C LYS A 478 21.04 10.98 0.16
N VAL A 479 21.06 9.65 0.28
CA VAL A 479 20.86 8.69 -0.79
C VAL A 479 19.44 8.17 -0.65
N ASP A 480 18.71 8.20 -1.76
CA ASP A 480 17.33 7.73 -1.80
C ASP A 480 17.28 6.20 -1.82
N ASP A 481 16.80 5.61 -0.72
CA ASP A 481 16.64 4.16 -0.58
C ASP A 481 15.62 3.58 -1.55
N SER A 482 14.63 4.37 -1.96
CA SER A 482 13.66 3.96 -2.98
C SER A 482 14.25 3.81 -4.39
N ILE A 483 15.57 3.96 -4.55
CA ILE A 483 16.34 3.54 -5.74
C ILE A 483 16.97 2.15 -5.53
N PHE A 484 17.50 1.85 -4.35
CA PHE A 484 18.38 0.68 -4.11
C PHE A 484 17.84 -0.38 -3.16
N GLU A 485 16.65 -0.18 -2.56
CA GLU A 485 15.98 -1.23 -1.78
C GLU A 485 16.00 -2.56 -2.54
N GLY A 486 16.52 -3.60 -1.90
CA GLY A 486 16.64 -4.93 -2.48
C GLY A 486 17.95 -5.21 -3.24
N THR A 487 18.80 -4.22 -3.55
CA THR A 487 20.15 -4.42 -4.14
C THR A 487 21.30 -4.27 -3.14
N ALA A 488 21.11 -3.54 -2.03
CA ALA A 488 22.05 -3.51 -0.90
C ALA A 488 21.75 -4.58 0.17
N HIS A 489 22.74 -4.89 1.00
CA HIS A 489 22.62 -5.72 2.22
C HIS A 489 22.19 -7.16 1.96
N GLN A 490 22.74 -7.75 0.90
CA GLN A 490 22.35 -9.09 0.46
C GLN A 490 22.69 -10.18 1.49
N PRO A 491 21.81 -11.19 1.67
CA PRO A 491 22.01 -12.27 2.64
C PRO A 491 23.10 -13.25 2.21
N TYR A 492 23.53 -13.19 0.94
CA TYR A 492 24.54 -14.08 0.39
C TYR A 492 25.95 -13.75 0.93
N ALA A 493 26.64 -14.78 1.43
CA ALA A 493 27.98 -14.75 2.02
C ALA A 493 29.07 -14.60 0.94
N ILE A 494 29.03 -13.48 0.23
CA ILE A 494 30.06 -13.02 -0.71
C ILE A 494 30.95 -12.02 0.04
N PRO A 495 32.27 -12.22 0.07
CA PRO A 495 33.15 -11.47 0.98
C PRO A 495 33.31 -9.99 0.59
N ASN A 496 33.24 -9.67 -0.69
CA ASN A 496 33.33 -8.30 -1.18
C ASN A 496 32.01 -7.94 -1.86
N LYS A 497 31.28 -6.96 -1.32
CA LYS A 497 29.97 -6.52 -1.83
C LYS A 497 29.90 -5.02 -1.90
N ARG A 498 29.36 -4.50 -3.01
CA ARG A 498 29.13 -3.07 -3.19
C ARG A 498 27.81 -2.84 -3.89
N ALA A 499 27.04 -1.89 -3.37
CA ALA A 499 25.84 -1.36 -4.03
C ALA A 499 26.02 0.14 -4.23
N ASP A 500 26.03 0.58 -5.49
CA ASP A 500 26.10 1.99 -5.87
C ASP A 500 24.77 2.48 -6.43
N VAL A 501 24.52 3.77 -6.23
CA VAL A 501 23.27 4.43 -6.62
C VAL A 501 23.58 5.63 -7.49
N VAL A 502 22.97 5.68 -8.67
CA VAL A 502 23.04 6.82 -9.58
C VAL A 502 21.64 7.40 -9.71
N ALA A 503 21.41 8.55 -9.08
CA ALA A 503 20.14 9.26 -9.21
C ALA A 503 20.06 9.91 -10.58
N VAL A 504 19.06 9.54 -11.38
CA VAL A 504 18.83 10.08 -12.73
C VAL A 504 17.41 10.64 -12.80
N PRO A 505 17.23 11.95 -12.57
CA PRO A 505 15.90 12.55 -12.57
C PRO A 505 15.14 12.36 -13.89
N VAL A 506 13.86 11.99 -13.81
CA VAL A 506 12.92 11.93 -14.94
C VAL A 506 11.97 13.14 -14.89
N ASP A 507 12.45 14.29 -15.33
CA ASP A 507 11.60 15.44 -15.62
C ASP A 507 11.12 15.32 -17.08
N PRO A 508 9.82 15.42 -17.38
CA PRO A 508 8.68 15.83 -16.54
C PRO A 508 7.78 14.71 -16.01
N VAL A 509 8.13 13.45 -16.20
CA VAL A 509 7.22 12.32 -15.93
C VAL A 509 6.98 12.19 -14.43
N PRO A 510 5.74 12.29 -13.92
CA PRO A 510 5.45 12.07 -12.50
C PRO A 510 5.77 10.62 -12.10
N ILE A 511 6.36 10.43 -10.92
CA ILE A 511 6.63 9.11 -10.36
C ILE A 511 6.04 8.99 -8.97
N GLY A 512 5.74 7.76 -8.57
CA GLY A 512 5.15 7.45 -7.28
C GLY A 512 5.64 6.11 -6.73
N TYR A 513 5.27 5.85 -5.49
CA TYR A 513 5.44 4.54 -4.89
C TYR A 513 4.50 3.58 -5.60
N TRP A 514 5.01 2.56 -6.28
CA TRP A 514 4.24 1.42 -6.75
C TRP A 514 4.45 0.25 -5.78
N ARG A 515 3.54 -0.72 -5.71
CA ARG A 515 3.60 -1.80 -4.71
C ARG A 515 4.98 -2.44 -4.62
N SER A 516 5.59 -2.41 -3.42
CA SER A 516 6.95 -2.89 -3.13
C SER A 516 8.09 -1.94 -3.50
N VAL A 517 7.79 -0.71 -3.92
CA VAL A 517 8.74 0.38 -4.16
C VAL A 517 9.90 -0.12 -5.03
N ALA A 518 11.16 0.08 -4.62
CA ALA A 518 12.31 -0.33 -5.43
C ALA A 518 12.51 -1.86 -5.44
N ASN A 519 12.05 -2.56 -4.39
CA ASN A 519 12.13 -4.02 -4.34
C ASN A 519 11.45 -4.68 -5.53
N SER A 520 10.44 -4.05 -6.13
CA SER A 520 9.72 -4.59 -7.29
C SER A 520 10.64 -4.83 -8.51
N GLN A 521 11.39 -3.82 -8.97
CA GLN A 521 12.40 -4.00 -10.03
C GLN A 521 13.67 -4.69 -9.52
N ASN A 522 14.14 -4.33 -8.33
CA ASN A 522 15.45 -4.75 -7.84
C ASN A 522 15.47 -6.23 -7.47
N GLY A 523 14.33 -6.80 -7.05
CA GLY A 523 14.14 -8.23 -6.91
C GLY A 523 14.40 -8.97 -8.23
N PHE A 524 13.83 -8.49 -9.34
CA PHE A 524 14.08 -9.02 -10.68
C PHE A 524 15.57 -8.92 -11.08
N PHE A 525 16.18 -7.74 -10.95
CA PHE A 525 17.58 -7.52 -11.34
C PHE A 525 18.52 -8.46 -10.58
N LYS A 526 18.39 -8.48 -9.26
CA LYS A 526 19.26 -9.25 -8.39
C LYS A 526 19.02 -10.74 -8.53
N GLU A 527 17.80 -11.24 -8.32
CA GLU A 527 17.59 -12.70 -8.26
C GLU A 527 17.73 -13.40 -9.61
N SER A 528 17.55 -12.68 -10.72
CA SER A 528 17.92 -13.21 -12.05
C SER A 528 19.44 -13.31 -12.19
N PHE A 529 20.19 -12.30 -11.75
CA PHE A 529 21.65 -12.34 -11.80
C PHE A 529 22.27 -13.38 -10.85
N ILE A 530 21.67 -13.61 -9.67
CA ILE A 530 22.09 -14.71 -8.77
C ILE A 530 21.92 -16.08 -9.47
N ASP A 531 20.88 -16.25 -10.29
CA ASP A 531 20.72 -17.46 -11.11
C ASP A 531 21.76 -17.56 -12.24
N GLU A 532 22.11 -16.43 -12.87
CA GLU A 532 23.23 -16.36 -13.81
C GLU A 532 24.56 -16.71 -13.15
N MET A 533 24.78 -16.28 -11.90
CA MET A 533 25.95 -16.65 -11.11
C MET A 533 26.01 -18.15 -10.84
N ALA A 534 24.88 -18.77 -10.46
CA ALA A 534 24.80 -20.21 -10.28
C ALA A 534 25.15 -20.97 -11.58
N HIS A 535 24.58 -20.53 -12.70
CA HIS A 535 24.90 -21.11 -14.01
C HIS A 535 26.38 -20.92 -14.39
N ALA A 536 26.96 -19.74 -14.13
CA ALA A 536 28.36 -19.46 -14.40
C ALA A 536 29.33 -20.30 -13.55
N ALA A 537 28.91 -20.71 -12.35
CA ALA A 537 29.62 -21.64 -11.47
C ALA A 537 29.35 -23.11 -11.81
N GLY A 538 28.41 -23.41 -12.71
CA GLY A 538 27.99 -24.78 -13.05
C GLY A 538 27.24 -25.47 -11.91
N ASP A 539 26.57 -24.71 -11.05
CA ASP A 539 25.88 -25.19 -9.85
C ASP A 539 24.36 -25.15 -10.03
N ASP A 540 23.64 -26.00 -9.29
CA ASP A 540 22.18 -25.90 -9.21
C ASP A 540 21.79 -24.59 -8.50
N PRO A 541 20.82 -23.80 -9.00
CA PRO A 541 20.53 -22.48 -8.46
C PRO A 541 19.96 -22.48 -7.03
N VAL A 542 19.39 -23.59 -6.56
CA VAL A 542 18.99 -23.76 -5.16
C VAL A 542 20.19 -24.07 -4.30
N GLU A 543 21.04 -25.02 -4.71
CA GLU A 543 22.26 -25.37 -3.98
C GLU A 543 23.25 -24.20 -3.90
N PHE A 544 23.37 -23.42 -4.97
CA PHE A 544 24.19 -22.21 -5.00
C PHE A 544 23.74 -21.20 -3.94
N ARG A 545 22.43 -20.92 -3.86
CA ARG A 545 21.87 -20.06 -2.80
C ARG A 545 22.10 -20.66 -1.41
N ARG A 546 21.89 -21.96 -1.22
CA ARG A 546 22.14 -22.65 0.07
C ARG A 546 23.57 -22.48 0.55
N LYS A 547 24.56 -22.66 -0.33
CA LYS A 547 25.99 -22.49 -0.04
C LYS A 547 26.36 -21.06 0.34
N LEU A 548 25.59 -20.08 -0.12
CA LEU A 548 25.79 -18.67 0.21
C LEU A 548 24.99 -18.19 1.43
N LEU A 549 24.04 -18.97 1.94
CA LEU A 549 23.21 -18.60 3.11
C LEU A 549 23.73 -19.19 4.43
N THR A 550 25.04 -19.45 4.54
CA THR A 550 25.66 -20.12 5.69
C THR A 550 25.36 -19.46 7.02
N ASP A 551 25.35 -18.12 7.05
CA ASP A 551 25.14 -17.32 8.24
C ASP A 551 23.71 -16.75 8.34
N GLN A 552 22.81 -17.26 7.49
CA GLN A 552 21.44 -16.75 7.34
C GLN A 552 20.41 -17.89 7.48
N PRO A 553 20.29 -18.52 8.67
CA PRO A 553 19.41 -19.68 8.86
C PRO A 553 17.94 -19.36 8.58
N ARG A 554 17.49 -18.13 8.86
CA ARG A 554 16.13 -17.66 8.56
C ARG A 554 15.84 -17.67 7.05
N PHE A 555 16.73 -17.07 6.26
CA PHE A 555 16.65 -17.09 4.79
C PHE A 555 16.70 -18.51 4.23
N LYS A 556 17.65 -19.32 4.72
CA LYS A 556 17.80 -20.71 4.29
C LYS A 556 16.52 -21.50 4.58
N LYS A 557 15.89 -21.31 5.74
CA LYS A 557 14.64 -21.98 6.10
C LYS A 557 13.49 -21.60 5.15
N VAL A 558 13.38 -20.33 4.76
CA VAL A 558 12.37 -19.87 3.79
C VAL A 558 12.61 -20.49 2.42
N LEU A 559 13.84 -20.43 1.91
CA LEU A 559 14.22 -21.07 0.66
C LEU A 559 13.90 -22.57 0.66
N ASP A 560 14.38 -23.29 1.69
CA ASP A 560 14.20 -24.74 1.80
C ASP A 560 12.73 -25.14 1.86
N THR A 561 11.88 -24.31 2.47
CA THR A 561 10.44 -24.57 2.58
C THR A 561 9.77 -24.45 1.22
N ALA A 562 10.01 -23.37 0.46
CA ALA A 562 9.44 -23.21 -0.89
C ALA A 562 9.92 -24.31 -1.86
N VAL A 563 11.21 -24.65 -1.80
CA VAL A 563 11.82 -25.73 -2.60
C VAL A 563 11.23 -27.10 -2.29
N ALA A 564 11.00 -27.40 -1.00
CA ALA A 564 10.39 -28.64 -0.58
C ALA A 564 8.92 -28.74 -1.01
N MET A 565 8.15 -27.66 -0.88
CA MET A 565 6.76 -27.58 -1.36
C MET A 565 6.67 -27.86 -2.86
N ALA A 566 7.56 -27.26 -3.65
CA ALA A 566 7.58 -27.41 -5.09
C ALA A 566 8.05 -28.80 -5.57
N GLY A 567 8.73 -29.57 -4.71
CA GLY A 567 9.40 -30.79 -5.12
C GLY A 567 10.43 -30.52 -6.20
N TRP A 568 11.33 -29.56 -5.94
CA TRP A 568 12.30 -28.99 -6.89
C TRP A 568 12.91 -30.01 -7.86
N LYS A 569 12.85 -29.68 -9.15
CA LYS A 569 13.46 -30.43 -10.24
C LYS A 569 14.41 -29.53 -11.01
N SER A 570 15.68 -29.90 -11.03
CA SER A 570 16.66 -29.24 -11.90
C SER A 570 16.42 -29.67 -13.36
N GLY A 571 16.49 -28.72 -14.29
CA GLY A 571 16.29 -28.96 -15.72
C GLY A 571 14.82 -28.99 -16.16
N THR A 572 14.54 -29.76 -17.22
CA THR A 572 13.23 -29.74 -17.90
C THR A 572 12.54 -31.11 -17.85
N TRP A 573 11.21 -31.11 -17.84
CA TRP A 573 10.41 -32.33 -17.97
C TRP A 573 9.23 -32.14 -18.92
N GLN A 574 8.60 -33.26 -19.31
CA GLN A 574 7.42 -33.27 -20.15
C GLN A 574 6.18 -33.54 -19.30
N GLN A 575 5.13 -32.73 -19.49
CA GLN A 575 3.84 -32.91 -18.82
C GLN A 575 2.72 -32.37 -19.72
N ASN A 576 1.68 -33.18 -19.93
CA ASN A 576 0.55 -32.83 -20.79
C ASN A 576 0.95 -32.32 -22.20
N GLY A 577 2.02 -32.90 -22.78
CA GLY A 577 2.51 -32.52 -24.10
C GLY A 577 3.35 -31.25 -24.16
N ARG A 578 3.63 -30.61 -23.01
CA ARG A 578 4.40 -29.36 -22.93
C ARG A 578 5.70 -29.55 -22.17
N LYS A 579 6.67 -28.69 -22.48
CA LYS A 579 7.97 -28.65 -21.81
C LYS A 579 7.87 -27.73 -20.58
N HIS A 580 8.22 -28.26 -19.42
CA HIS A 580 8.15 -27.55 -18.14
C HIS A 580 9.54 -27.37 -17.52
N ALA A 581 9.70 -26.30 -16.74
CA ALA A 581 10.86 -26.07 -15.87
C ALA A 581 10.44 -25.33 -14.59
N MET A 582 11.33 -25.32 -13.60
CA MET A 582 11.17 -24.53 -12.37
C MET A 582 12.24 -23.46 -12.27
N GLY A 583 11.86 -22.31 -11.72
CA GLY A 583 12.79 -21.24 -11.36
C GLY A 583 12.53 -20.76 -9.95
N VAL A 584 13.58 -20.30 -9.27
CA VAL A 584 13.56 -19.94 -7.85
C VAL A 584 14.05 -18.51 -7.64
N ALA A 585 13.45 -17.81 -6.67
CA ALA A 585 13.90 -16.51 -6.20
C ALA A 585 13.69 -16.38 -4.68
N LEU A 586 14.59 -15.64 -4.02
CA LEU A 586 14.56 -15.36 -2.59
C LEU A 586 14.79 -13.86 -2.34
N HIS A 587 13.82 -13.19 -1.71
CA HIS A 587 13.90 -11.74 -1.50
C HIS A 587 13.43 -11.37 -0.10
N GLU A 588 14.16 -10.48 0.56
CA GLU A 588 13.71 -9.81 1.77
C GLU A 588 13.21 -8.42 1.40
N SER A 589 12.06 -8.05 1.95
CA SER A 589 11.58 -6.68 1.89
C SER A 589 10.68 -6.41 3.09
N PHE A 590 10.77 -5.20 3.63
CA PHE A 590 9.94 -4.73 4.74
C PHE A 590 10.03 -5.62 6.02
N GLY A 591 11.16 -6.28 6.27
CA GLY A 591 11.39 -7.17 7.42
C GLY A 591 10.86 -8.60 7.23
N SER A 592 10.32 -8.90 6.05
CA SER A 592 9.78 -10.22 5.69
C SER A 592 10.60 -10.85 4.59
N ILE A 593 10.83 -12.15 4.70
CA ILE A 593 11.59 -12.93 3.72
C ILE A 593 10.61 -13.82 2.95
N VAL A 594 10.68 -13.76 1.62
CA VAL A 594 9.81 -14.55 0.73
C VAL A 594 10.67 -15.32 -0.26
N ALA A 595 10.41 -16.63 -0.38
CA ALA A 595 10.91 -17.45 -1.47
C ALA A 595 9.75 -17.90 -2.35
N GLN A 596 9.95 -17.86 -3.66
CA GLN A 596 8.99 -18.38 -4.64
C GLN A 596 9.68 -19.33 -5.59
N VAL A 597 9.04 -20.47 -5.85
CA VAL A 597 9.38 -21.39 -6.93
C VAL A 597 8.24 -21.37 -7.94
N ALA A 598 8.52 -20.91 -9.16
CA ALA A 598 7.56 -20.88 -10.25
C ALA A 598 7.77 -22.07 -11.18
N GLU A 599 6.72 -22.85 -11.40
CA GLU A 599 6.64 -23.82 -12.49
C GLU A 599 6.10 -23.13 -13.74
N VAL A 600 6.86 -23.20 -14.82
CA VAL A 600 6.52 -22.59 -16.10
C VAL A 600 6.49 -23.67 -17.17
N ALA A 601 5.48 -23.62 -18.03
CA ALA A 601 5.37 -24.38 -19.25
C ALA A 601 5.52 -23.46 -20.45
N LEU A 602 6.17 -23.95 -21.51
CA LEU A 602 6.26 -23.29 -22.80
C LEU A 602 5.57 -24.15 -23.87
N ASP A 603 4.70 -23.53 -24.68
CA ASP A 603 3.97 -24.17 -25.77
C ASP A 603 4.00 -23.27 -27.01
N ASP A 604 4.75 -23.65 -28.05
CA ASP A 604 4.92 -22.84 -29.28
C ASP A 604 5.24 -21.35 -29.06
N GLY A 605 5.99 -21.04 -27.99
CA GLY A 605 6.37 -19.67 -27.60
C GLY A 605 5.45 -19.02 -26.56
N ASP A 606 4.28 -19.60 -26.29
CA ASP A 606 3.35 -19.13 -25.27
C ASP A 606 3.81 -19.54 -23.87
N ILE A 607 3.97 -18.53 -23.01
CA ILE A 607 4.39 -18.69 -21.61
C ILE A 607 3.16 -18.97 -20.75
N GLN A 608 3.15 -20.12 -20.06
CA GLN A 608 2.18 -20.38 -19.00
C GLN A 608 2.89 -20.57 -17.67
N VAL A 609 2.62 -19.69 -16.70
CA VAL A 609 2.95 -19.95 -15.30
C VAL A 609 1.88 -20.88 -14.74
N VAL A 610 2.27 -22.11 -14.42
CA VAL A 610 1.33 -23.17 -14.03
C VAL A 610 1.05 -23.11 -12.53
N ARG A 611 2.12 -22.98 -11.74
CA ARG A 611 2.05 -23.02 -10.28
C ARG A 611 3.15 -22.18 -9.65
N VAL A 612 2.85 -21.58 -8.51
CA VAL A 612 3.84 -20.88 -7.67
C VAL A 612 3.75 -21.41 -6.24
N HIS A 613 4.86 -21.96 -5.75
CA HIS A 613 5.01 -22.32 -4.34
C HIS A 613 5.74 -21.19 -3.62
N CYS A 614 5.08 -20.63 -2.60
CA CYS A 614 5.54 -19.46 -1.88
C CYS A 614 5.75 -19.80 -0.41
N ALA A 615 6.94 -19.58 0.11
CA ALA A 615 7.20 -19.59 1.55
C ALA A 615 7.45 -18.16 2.03
N VAL A 616 6.83 -17.78 3.14
CA VAL A 616 7.01 -16.45 3.74
C VAL A 616 7.32 -16.57 5.23
N ASP A 617 8.31 -15.81 5.68
CA ASP A 617 8.58 -15.54 7.09
C ASP A 617 8.43 -14.05 7.35
N CYS A 618 7.37 -13.69 8.08
CA CYS A 618 7.10 -12.32 8.54
C CYS A 618 7.26 -12.17 10.07
N GLY A 619 8.05 -13.03 10.69
CA GLY A 619 8.20 -13.13 12.15
C GLY A 619 7.04 -13.90 12.75
N PHE A 620 5.97 -13.20 13.12
CA PHE A 620 4.75 -13.78 13.67
C PHE A 620 3.52 -13.32 12.88
N ALA A 621 2.82 -14.26 12.25
CA ALA A 621 1.64 -13.95 11.45
C ALA A 621 0.42 -13.64 12.33
N VAL A 622 0.11 -12.35 12.49
CA VAL A 622 -1.06 -11.89 13.28
C VAL A 622 -2.37 -12.51 12.78
N ASN A 623 -2.59 -12.55 11.47
CA ASN A 623 -3.69 -13.26 10.85
C ASN A 623 -3.17 -14.07 9.65
N PRO A 624 -2.90 -15.38 9.81
CA PRO A 624 -2.33 -16.21 8.74
C PRO A 624 -3.19 -16.26 7.46
N ALA A 625 -4.52 -16.13 7.57
CA ALA A 625 -5.37 -16.12 6.37
C ALA A 625 -5.14 -14.87 5.52
N ILE A 626 -4.97 -13.71 6.16
CA ILE A 626 -4.67 -12.43 5.47
C ILE A 626 -3.25 -12.45 4.89
N VAL A 627 -2.27 -13.00 5.62
CA VAL A 627 -0.91 -13.15 5.10
C VAL A 627 -0.91 -13.99 3.82
N LYS A 628 -1.62 -15.12 3.80
CA LYS A 628 -1.76 -15.95 2.60
C LYS A 628 -2.38 -15.19 1.42
N MET A 629 -3.53 -14.53 1.64
CA MET A 629 -4.18 -13.71 0.59
C MET A 629 -3.27 -12.60 0.06
N GLN A 630 -2.42 -12.03 0.92
CA GLN A 630 -1.48 -10.99 0.54
C GLN A 630 -0.30 -11.51 -0.28
N MET A 631 0.18 -12.73 -0.03
CA MET A 631 1.16 -13.39 -0.89
C MET A 631 0.56 -13.71 -2.26
N GLU A 632 -0.66 -14.28 -2.30
CA GLU A 632 -1.40 -14.54 -3.55
C GLU A 632 -1.60 -13.26 -4.37
N SER A 633 -2.02 -12.18 -3.73
CA SER A 633 -2.20 -10.87 -4.36
C SER A 633 -0.88 -10.28 -4.85
N GLY A 634 0.21 -10.39 -4.09
CA GLY A 634 1.54 -9.92 -4.50
C GLY A 634 2.07 -10.67 -5.72
N ILE A 635 1.90 -12.00 -5.74
CA ILE A 635 2.27 -12.85 -6.88
C ILE A 635 1.48 -12.46 -8.11
N ALA A 636 0.15 -12.30 -8.01
CA ALA A 636 -0.68 -11.86 -9.13
C ALA A 636 -0.22 -10.51 -9.70
N TYR A 637 0.01 -9.53 -8.82
CA TYR A 637 0.38 -8.17 -9.21
C TYR A 637 1.78 -8.11 -9.85
N GLY A 638 2.77 -8.82 -9.28
CA GLY A 638 4.12 -8.88 -9.85
C GLY A 638 4.18 -9.72 -11.13
N LEU A 639 3.37 -10.78 -11.24
CA LEU A 639 3.27 -11.59 -12.45
C LEU A 639 2.64 -10.79 -13.60
N SER A 640 1.58 -10.03 -13.32
CA SER A 640 0.95 -9.12 -14.26
C SER A 640 1.99 -8.17 -14.88
N ALA A 641 2.76 -7.50 -14.01
CA ALA A 641 3.83 -6.62 -14.42
C ALA A 641 4.91 -7.31 -15.27
N ALA A 642 5.34 -8.51 -14.86
CA ALA A 642 6.37 -9.25 -15.56
C ALA A 642 5.92 -9.73 -16.96
N LEU A 643 4.65 -10.12 -17.11
CA LEU A 643 4.15 -10.69 -18.35
C LEU A 643 3.97 -9.64 -19.45
N ALA A 644 3.34 -8.50 -19.15
CA ALA A 644 2.88 -7.62 -20.23
C ALA A 644 2.80 -6.11 -19.95
N GLU A 645 2.94 -5.67 -18.70
CA GLU A 645 2.69 -4.26 -18.39
C GLU A 645 3.90 -3.36 -18.72
N GLU A 646 3.61 -2.22 -19.34
CA GLU A 646 4.54 -1.11 -19.48
C GLU A 646 3.81 0.21 -19.80
N ILE A 647 4.33 1.31 -19.27
CA ILE A 647 4.01 2.66 -19.70
C ILE A 647 5.18 3.19 -20.53
N THR A 648 4.84 3.69 -21.71
CA THR A 648 5.78 4.29 -22.65
C THR A 648 5.32 5.69 -23.02
N LEU A 649 6.30 6.57 -23.25
CA LEU A 649 6.08 7.94 -23.71
C LEU A 649 6.75 8.16 -25.05
N GLU A 650 6.03 8.83 -25.94
CA GLU A 650 6.52 9.33 -27.23
C GLU A 650 6.02 10.77 -27.37
N GLN A 651 6.91 11.68 -27.78
CA GLN A 651 6.64 13.13 -27.86
C GLN A 651 6.04 13.72 -26.56
N GLY A 652 6.54 13.25 -25.41
CA GLY A 652 6.08 13.64 -24.08
C GLY A 652 4.71 13.09 -23.68
N ARG A 653 4.09 12.22 -24.50
CA ARG A 653 2.73 11.70 -24.28
C ARG A 653 2.74 10.22 -23.95
N VAL A 654 1.95 9.83 -22.97
CA VAL A 654 1.74 8.42 -22.61
C VAL A 654 0.95 7.70 -23.70
N GLN A 655 1.47 6.57 -24.16
CA GLN A 655 0.90 5.80 -25.28
C GLN A 655 -0.25 4.89 -24.84
N GLN A 656 -0.14 4.31 -23.64
CA GLN A 656 -1.15 3.42 -23.06
C GLN A 656 -2.27 4.21 -22.40
N THR A 657 -3.51 3.79 -22.60
CA THR A 657 -4.69 4.57 -22.15
C THR A 657 -5.65 3.75 -21.30
N ASN A 658 -5.80 2.45 -21.56
CA ASN A 658 -6.80 1.60 -20.91
C ASN A 658 -6.34 0.13 -20.96
N PHE A 659 -7.07 -0.81 -20.35
CA PHE A 659 -6.67 -2.22 -20.21
C PHE A 659 -6.52 -2.99 -21.53
N ASP A 660 -6.99 -2.45 -22.65
CA ASP A 660 -6.75 -2.97 -23.99
C ASP A 660 -5.34 -2.62 -24.51
N THR A 661 -4.76 -1.50 -24.05
CA THR A 661 -3.42 -1.02 -24.40
C THR A 661 -2.40 -1.18 -23.27
N TYR A 662 -2.86 -1.31 -22.02
CA TYR A 662 -2.11 -1.68 -20.82
C TYR A 662 -2.67 -3.01 -20.27
N PRO A 663 -2.33 -4.15 -20.89
CA PRO A 663 -2.90 -5.44 -20.50
C PRO A 663 -2.44 -5.85 -19.11
N ILE A 664 -3.42 -6.22 -18.26
CA ILE A 664 -3.19 -6.80 -16.93
C ILE A 664 -3.48 -8.31 -16.94
N LEU A 665 -2.93 -9.04 -15.96
CA LEU A 665 -3.13 -10.46 -15.75
C LEU A 665 -4.62 -10.80 -15.67
N ARG A 666 -5.06 -11.70 -16.54
CA ARG A 666 -6.44 -12.19 -16.54
C ARG A 666 -6.59 -13.41 -15.64
N PRO A 667 -7.81 -13.71 -15.13
CA PRO A 667 -8.03 -14.86 -14.26
C PRO A 667 -7.60 -16.22 -14.84
N ASP A 668 -7.67 -16.40 -16.17
CA ASP A 668 -7.22 -17.60 -16.88
C ASP A 668 -5.69 -17.72 -16.98
N GLN A 669 -4.97 -16.64 -16.72
CA GLN A 669 -3.50 -16.60 -16.68
C GLN A 669 -2.95 -16.69 -15.25
N MET A 670 -3.80 -16.61 -14.22
CA MET A 670 -3.38 -16.72 -12.83
C MET A 670 -2.95 -18.16 -12.52
N PRO A 671 -1.71 -18.39 -12.01
CA PRO A 671 -1.28 -19.73 -11.62
C PRO A 671 -2.01 -20.23 -10.37
N GLU A 672 -1.96 -21.53 -10.13
CA GLU A 672 -2.24 -22.07 -8.81
C GLU A 672 -1.16 -21.57 -7.82
N VAL A 673 -1.57 -21.07 -6.66
CA VAL A 673 -0.63 -20.55 -5.65
C VAL A 673 -0.79 -21.33 -4.35
N GLU A 674 0.32 -21.87 -3.86
CA GLU A 674 0.41 -22.51 -2.55
C GLU A 674 1.32 -21.67 -1.66
N VAL A 675 0.83 -21.30 -0.47
CA VAL A 675 1.56 -20.43 0.47
C VAL A 675 1.77 -21.17 1.79
N GLU A 676 3.02 -21.25 2.24
CA GLU A 676 3.41 -21.71 3.57
C GLU A 676 3.95 -20.54 4.40
N ILE A 677 3.45 -20.42 5.63
CA ILE A 677 3.84 -19.35 6.55
C ILE A 677 4.76 -19.93 7.63
N ILE A 678 5.97 -19.39 7.72
CA ILE A 678 6.93 -19.72 8.76
C ILE A 678 6.80 -18.70 9.88
N ASN A 679 6.28 -19.15 11.03
CA ASN A 679 6.28 -18.36 12.26
C ASN A 679 7.60 -18.56 12.99
N SER A 680 8.62 -17.77 12.63
CA SER A 680 9.96 -17.85 13.21
C SER A 680 10.05 -17.28 14.64
N GLY A 681 9.10 -16.42 15.02
CA GLY A 681 9.15 -15.68 16.28
C GLY A 681 10.05 -14.44 16.24
N GLU A 682 10.61 -14.12 15.06
CA GLU A 682 11.35 -12.89 14.80
C GLU A 682 10.44 -11.65 14.88
N ALA A 683 11.06 -10.46 14.82
CA ALA A 683 10.32 -9.20 14.78
C ALA A 683 9.28 -9.18 13.64
N LEU A 684 8.13 -8.53 13.88
CA LEU A 684 7.04 -8.45 12.92
C LEU A 684 7.49 -7.73 11.63
N GLY A 685 7.50 -8.49 10.54
CA GLY A 685 7.69 -7.97 9.19
C GLY A 685 6.40 -7.41 8.60
N GLY A 686 6.53 -6.68 7.50
CA GLY A 686 5.41 -6.20 6.69
C GLY A 686 4.89 -7.29 5.75
N ILE A 687 3.62 -7.22 5.31
CA ILE A 687 3.04 -8.22 4.39
C ILE A 687 2.31 -7.62 3.18
N GLY A 688 2.24 -6.28 3.09
CA GLY A 688 1.53 -5.57 2.02
C GLY A 688 2.14 -5.85 0.63
N GLU A 689 3.45 -6.01 0.63
CA GLU A 689 4.34 -5.86 -0.52
C GLU A 689 5.29 -7.05 -0.78
N PRO A 690 5.74 -7.85 0.21
CA PRO A 690 6.79 -8.86 0.00
C PRO A 690 6.49 -9.99 -0.99
N GLY A 691 5.23 -10.24 -1.33
CA GLY A 691 4.87 -11.24 -2.33
C GLY A 691 5.19 -10.83 -3.78
N THR A 692 5.38 -9.54 -4.05
CA THR A 692 5.60 -9.02 -5.42
C THR A 692 7.02 -9.25 -5.94
N PRO A 693 8.11 -8.95 -5.20
CA PRO A 693 9.48 -8.99 -5.74
C PRO A 693 9.96 -10.33 -6.34
N PRO A 694 9.67 -11.51 -5.75
CA PRO A 694 10.29 -12.75 -6.20
C PRO A 694 9.70 -13.36 -7.48
N ILE A 695 8.49 -12.95 -7.91
CA ILE A 695 7.78 -13.68 -8.97
C ILE A 695 8.42 -13.51 -10.35
N ALA A 696 8.76 -12.27 -10.73
CA ALA A 696 9.39 -11.97 -12.01
C ALA A 696 10.70 -12.76 -12.22
N PRO A 697 11.69 -12.73 -11.29
CA PRO A 697 12.91 -13.52 -11.45
C PRO A 697 12.65 -15.04 -11.40
N ALA A 698 11.73 -15.54 -10.57
CA ALA A 698 11.40 -16.97 -10.55
C ALA A 698 10.88 -17.46 -11.91
N VAL A 699 10.00 -16.69 -12.56
CA VAL A 699 9.48 -16.99 -13.90
C VAL A 699 10.60 -16.88 -14.96
N CYS A 700 11.38 -15.81 -14.94
CA CYS A 700 12.48 -15.62 -15.91
C CYS A 700 13.56 -16.71 -15.80
N ASN A 701 13.86 -17.17 -14.59
CA ASN A 701 14.81 -18.26 -14.35
C ASN A 701 14.28 -19.59 -14.91
N ALA A 702 12.99 -19.89 -14.73
CA ALA A 702 12.37 -21.06 -15.35
C ALA A 702 12.40 -20.99 -16.89
N LEU A 703 12.11 -19.81 -17.45
CA LEU A 703 12.14 -19.58 -18.89
C LEU A 703 13.54 -19.78 -19.47
N PHE A 704 14.60 -19.34 -18.79
CA PHE A 704 15.96 -19.62 -19.22
C PHE A 704 16.24 -21.13 -19.30
N VAL A 705 15.76 -21.92 -18.35
CA VAL A 705 15.92 -23.39 -18.39
C VAL A 705 15.15 -24.00 -19.58
N LEU A 706 14.03 -23.39 -19.98
CA LEU A 706 13.22 -23.86 -21.12
C LEU A 706 13.82 -23.49 -22.48
N SER A 707 14.26 -22.25 -22.65
CA SER A 707 14.63 -21.65 -23.95
C SER A 707 16.13 -21.43 -24.13
N GLY A 708 16.91 -21.36 -23.04
CA GLY A 708 18.32 -20.93 -23.05
C GLY A 708 18.50 -19.41 -23.19
N GLN A 709 17.42 -18.63 -23.29
CA GLN A 709 17.47 -17.17 -23.41
C GLN A 709 17.34 -16.50 -22.04
N ARG A 710 18.28 -15.61 -21.71
CA ARG A 710 18.19 -14.77 -20.51
C ARG A 710 17.31 -13.54 -20.78
N VAL A 711 16.29 -13.37 -19.95
CA VAL A 711 15.44 -12.18 -19.93
C VAL A 711 16.07 -11.16 -18.98
N ARG A 712 16.49 -10.02 -19.51
CA ARG A 712 17.10 -8.93 -18.74
C ARG A 712 16.35 -7.60 -18.82
N SER A 713 15.32 -7.53 -19.65
CA SER A 713 14.38 -6.40 -19.70
C SER A 713 12.97 -6.95 -19.48
N LEU A 714 12.16 -6.27 -18.68
CA LEU A 714 10.72 -6.52 -18.63
C LEU A 714 9.98 -5.54 -19.56
N PRO A 715 8.77 -5.88 -20.04
CA PRO A 715 8.01 -7.13 -19.80
C PRO A 715 8.35 -8.29 -20.77
N LEU A 716 7.86 -9.50 -20.46
CA LEU A 716 8.06 -10.73 -21.25
C LEU A 716 7.34 -10.71 -22.61
N SER A 717 6.28 -9.92 -22.76
CA SER A 717 5.56 -9.72 -24.02
C SER A 717 6.44 -9.16 -25.16
N GLN A 718 7.63 -8.64 -24.84
CA GLN A 718 8.61 -8.16 -25.82
C GLN A 718 9.54 -9.28 -26.35
N TYR A 719 9.35 -10.51 -25.91
CA TYR A 719 10.21 -11.66 -26.23
C TYR A 719 9.49 -12.69 -27.11
N SER A 720 10.28 -13.48 -27.82
CA SER A 720 9.84 -14.68 -28.53
C SER A 720 10.75 -15.83 -28.11
N PHE A 721 10.18 -16.95 -27.68
CA PHE A 721 10.89 -18.07 -27.05
C PHE A 721 10.91 -19.34 -27.88
#